data_AF-A0A1V9YUR7-F1
#
_entry.id   AF-A0A1V9YUR7-F1
#
_cell.length_a   1.000
_cell.length_b   1.000
_cell.length_c   1.000
_cell.angle_alpha   90.00
_cell.angle_beta   90.00
_cell.angle_gamma   90.00
#
_symmetry.space_group_name_H-M   'P 1'
#
loop_
_entity.id
_entity.type
_entity.pdbx_description
1 polymer ?
#
loop_
_entity_poly.entity_id
_entity_poly.type
_entity_poly.pdbx_seq_one_letter_code
_entity_poly.pdbx_strand_id
1 'polypeptide(L)'
;MGLRSIAASVAVLASTVLAACTSADFPQAASVPLGPDMTIRSLVQGATVCFQVTAALPSARWVSIGLAASSRMVNTPVSNAAVMEISATATPTVKLYEIRGYSASGVVLQSDQSSISVVQAAVANGVATFTFQRSLTSATAFDVALAENAPTNILWAHGTRAFPSYHDAAGVARIVLSATTGPAQVLSALPSAVTTYTTLIVAGAFVTMVLLGLVATHTGEWRSLNQKTLCAPPMSNNLLAGLTQSAADTKCGELAVVAVYVATLVLVALSVKSQFTNATAMGALSLITGHLALVDLMLLLLPVARGKHWELVFGISHERILKFHRALGRSCVVYSTVHLVINATAGGVSSRQPYGTQQVVPLYGFVSFVAFASMGLLALEPVRRRWYELFYYYHRIAAVVGIVFAMLHSRTVVYAMIFPVAIYGLSGLFRLRAFCNSFDATIDVHGTNTVTLVLPSTAQTKRWAATMNPCAFFWVCVPSVSATEWHPFSAIVTPDQDSIGFCMKAPSKGSFVDGVFQAATKALYQDASTLRVRVGGPYGKPAVDVAAYDHVVLVAGGIGVTPMLSLLNQHRDKLDPTRHAQLELHWVVRHPDELLSADRLMFPLPAHVRVHLYATAATDAGSILSSTGETVHFGPGKPVLDELINRERFLGKKACVLACGPPGLVADAQRHARAVDVDFHKEVFLF
;
A
#
# COMPACT_ATOMS: atom_id res chain seq x y z
N MET A 1 -54.64 -54.19 83.25
CA MET A 1 -53.18 -54.21 83.53
C MET A 1 -52.48 -53.91 82.21
N GLY A 2 -51.70 -52.87 81.94
CA GLY A 2 -50.98 -51.89 82.76
C GLY A 2 -49.60 -51.66 82.12
N LEU A 3 -49.46 -50.56 81.35
CA LEU A 3 -48.28 -49.67 81.15
C LEU A 3 -46.89 -50.16 80.63
N ARG A 4 -46.30 -49.30 79.74
CA ARG A 4 -44.89 -49.07 79.28
C ARG A 4 -44.40 -49.93 78.07
N SER A 5 -43.66 -49.46 77.05
CA SER A 5 -42.92 -48.22 76.73
C SER A 5 -42.46 -48.20 75.24
N ILE A 6 -42.65 -47.07 74.55
CA ILE A 6 -41.77 -46.28 73.63
C ILE A 6 -40.70 -46.96 72.71
N ALA A 7 -40.88 -46.71 71.40
CA ALA A 7 -39.98 -46.37 70.26
C ALA A 7 -38.72 -47.19 69.87
N ALA A 8 -38.63 -47.51 68.56
CA ALA A 8 -37.38 -47.63 67.81
C ALA A 8 -37.57 -47.27 66.30
N SER A 9 -37.14 -46.05 65.97
CA SER A 9 -36.36 -45.58 64.81
C SER A 9 -36.59 -46.15 63.38
N VAL A 10 -37.20 -45.32 62.52
CA VAL A 10 -37.01 -45.34 61.06
C VAL A 10 -35.89 -44.35 60.71
N ALA A 11 -34.78 -44.85 60.17
CA ALA A 11 -33.68 -44.04 59.67
C ALA A 11 -34.06 -43.39 58.34
N VAL A 12 -34.08 -42.06 58.29
CA VAL A 12 -34.15 -41.27 57.05
C VAL A 12 -32.73 -40.99 56.58
N LEU A 13 -32.38 -41.50 55.40
CA LEU A 13 -31.18 -41.13 54.64
C LEU A 13 -31.30 -39.65 54.21
N ALA A 14 -30.63 -38.75 54.92
CA ALA A 14 -30.31 -37.43 54.42
C ALA A 14 -29.02 -37.53 53.58
N SER A 15 -29.14 -37.33 52.27
CA SER A 15 -27.99 -37.17 51.37
C SER A 15 -27.24 -35.87 51.72
N THR A 16 -26.08 -36.00 52.34
CA THR A 16 -25.14 -34.90 52.54
C THR A 16 -24.54 -34.50 51.19
N VAL A 17 -25.02 -33.41 50.61
CA VAL A 17 -24.32 -32.74 49.51
C VAL A 17 -23.03 -32.15 50.10
N LEU A 18 -21.93 -32.89 49.97
CA LEU A 18 -20.60 -32.39 50.34
C LEU A 18 -20.30 -31.14 49.50
N ALA A 19 -20.21 -29.98 50.14
CA ALA A 19 -19.83 -28.74 49.47
C ALA A 19 -18.36 -28.82 49.04
N ALA A 20 -18.10 -28.82 47.73
CA ALA A 20 -16.77 -29.00 47.16
C ALA A 20 -15.72 -28.03 47.74
N CYS A 21 -16.13 -26.82 48.14
CA CYS A 21 -15.21 -25.83 48.71
C CYS A 21 -14.87 -26.05 50.19
N THR A 22 -15.66 -26.84 50.92
CA THR A 22 -15.43 -27.11 52.36
C THR A 22 -14.81 -28.49 52.59
N SER A 23 -14.47 -29.21 51.53
CA SER A 23 -13.85 -30.53 51.64
C SER A 23 -12.39 -30.43 52.07
N ALA A 24 -11.91 -31.44 52.80
CA ALA A 24 -10.52 -31.53 53.23
C ALA A 24 -9.55 -31.69 52.04
N ASP A 25 -10.07 -32.14 50.88
CA ASP A 25 -9.30 -32.37 49.66
C ASP A 25 -9.06 -31.08 48.87
N PHE A 26 -9.93 -30.07 48.99
CA PHE A 26 -9.82 -28.83 48.21
C PHE A 26 -8.51 -28.07 48.44
N PRO A 27 -8.02 -27.85 49.66
CA PRO A 27 -6.71 -27.22 49.88
C PRO A 27 -5.53 -27.99 49.27
N GLN A 28 -5.67 -29.31 49.07
CA GLN A 28 -4.65 -30.18 48.47
C GLN A 28 -4.71 -30.19 46.94
N ALA A 29 -5.75 -29.63 46.31
CA ALA A 29 -5.85 -29.55 44.86
C ALA A 29 -4.75 -28.63 44.29
N ALA A 30 -4.20 -29.02 43.14
CA ALA A 30 -3.15 -28.26 42.47
C ALA A 30 -3.63 -26.85 42.07
N SER A 31 -2.78 -25.86 42.28
CA SER A 31 -2.98 -24.50 41.74
C SER A 31 -2.30 -24.39 40.38
N VAL A 32 -3.01 -23.83 39.41
CA VAL A 32 -2.63 -23.76 38.01
C VAL A 32 -2.50 -22.31 37.56
N PRO A 33 -1.45 -21.92 36.82
CA PRO A 33 -1.35 -20.58 36.27
C PRO A 33 -2.42 -20.34 35.20
N LEU A 34 -3.19 -19.27 35.36
CA LEU A 34 -4.08 -18.72 34.34
C LEU A 34 -3.32 -17.75 33.43
N GLY A 35 -2.46 -16.94 34.03
CA GLY A 35 -1.61 -15.92 33.39
C GLY A 35 -0.36 -15.67 34.23
N PRO A 36 0.40 -14.60 33.95
CA PRO A 36 1.63 -14.30 34.71
C PRO A 36 1.36 -14.05 36.20
N ASP A 37 0.23 -13.40 36.52
CA ASP A 37 -0.05 -12.90 37.87
C ASP A 37 -1.32 -13.52 38.49
N MET A 38 -1.93 -14.50 37.83
CA MET A 38 -3.17 -15.14 38.25
C MET A 38 -3.05 -16.66 38.23
N THR A 39 -3.56 -17.30 39.29
CA THR A 39 -3.67 -18.75 39.41
C THR A 39 -5.09 -19.16 39.77
N ILE A 40 -5.46 -20.38 39.40
CA ILE A 40 -6.73 -21.00 39.76
C ILE A 40 -6.50 -22.38 40.36
N ARG A 41 -7.28 -22.69 41.38
CA ARG A 41 -7.43 -24.02 41.95
C ARG A 41 -8.86 -24.45 41.77
N SER A 42 -9.08 -25.70 41.39
CA SER A 42 -10.42 -26.26 41.23
C SER A 42 -10.51 -27.70 41.70
N LEU A 43 -11.64 -28.10 42.26
CA LEU A 43 -11.95 -29.49 42.63
C LEU A 43 -13.42 -29.79 42.34
N VAL A 44 -13.68 -30.90 41.65
CA VAL A 44 -15.03 -31.43 41.43
C VAL A 44 -15.39 -32.39 42.57
N GLN A 45 -16.57 -32.23 43.15
CA GLN A 45 -17.09 -33.17 44.14
C GLN A 45 -18.60 -33.36 43.93
N GLY A 46 -18.98 -34.59 43.57
CA GLY A 46 -20.35 -34.92 43.20
C GLY A 46 -20.84 -34.05 42.04
N ALA A 47 -21.96 -33.35 42.23
CA ALA A 47 -22.57 -32.48 41.21
C ALA A 47 -22.03 -31.04 41.21
N THR A 48 -21.01 -30.73 42.02
CA THR A 48 -20.52 -29.35 42.20
C THR A 48 -19.02 -29.24 41.97
N VAL A 49 -18.58 -28.02 41.64
CA VAL A 49 -17.16 -27.67 41.51
C VAL A 49 -16.85 -26.44 42.34
N CYS A 50 -15.72 -26.48 43.02
CA CYS A 50 -15.16 -25.32 43.71
C CYS A 50 -14.08 -24.66 42.86
N PHE A 51 -14.03 -23.33 42.86
CA PHE A 51 -12.96 -22.54 42.28
C PHE A 51 -12.39 -21.59 43.33
N GLN A 52 -11.07 -21.54 43.42
CA GLN A 52 -10.32 -20.50 44.14
C GLN A 52 -9.40 -19.80 43.16
N VAL A 53 -9.58 -18.49 43.01
CA VAL A 53 -8.76 -17.64 42.17
C VAL A 53 -7.85 -16.82 43.06
N THR A 54 -6.57 -16.81 42.75
CA THR A 54 -5.56 -16.02 43.45
C THR A 54 -4.84 -15.14 42.46
N ALA A 55 -4.84 -13.83 42.69
CA ALA A 55 -4.22 -12.83 41.83
C ALA A 55 -3.23 -11.97 42.62
N ALA A 56 -1.94 -12.05 42.30
CA ALA A 56 -0.86 -11.33 42.97
C ALA A 56 -0.67 -9.94 42.34
N LEU A 57 -1.68 -9.08 42.46
CA LEU A 57 -1.76 -7.78 41.78
C LEU A 57 -2.11 -6.65 42.77
N PRO A 58 -1.10 -5.97 43.35
CA PRO A 58 -1.34 -4.96 44.38
C PRO A 58 -2.18 -3.75 43.91
N SER A 59 -2.16 -3.46 42.62
CA SER A 59 -2.88 -2.33 42.01
C SER A 59 -4.24 -2.70 41.44
N ALA A 60 -4.65 -3.97 41.48
CA ALA A 60 -5.92 -4.41 40.90
C ALA A 60 -7.11 -3.79 41.65
N ARG A 61 -8.03 -3.20 40.89
CA ARG A 61 -9.34 -2.73 41.35
C ARG A 61 -10.45 -3.73 41.07
N TRP A 62 -10.20 -4.71 40.21
CA TRP A 62 -11.06 -5.86 40.03
C TRP A 62 -10.28 -7.02 39.41
N VAL A 63 -10.73 -8.23 39.71
CA VAL A 63 -10.22 -9.50 39.17
C VAL A 63 -11.41 -10.33 38.76
N SER A 64 -11.35 -10.99 37.60
CA SER A 64 -12.46 -11.77 37.08
C SER A 64 -12.02 -13.11 36.52
N ILE A 65 -12.92 -14.09 36.62
CA ILE A 65 -12.88 -15.29 35.81
C ILE A 65 -14.24 -15.56 35.17
N GLY A 66 -14.24 -16.05 33.93
CA GLY A 66 -15.42 -16.45 33.19
C GLY A 66 -15.28 -17.86 32.66
N LEU A 67 -16.34 -18.64 32.72
CA LEU A 67 -16.40 -19.99 32.15
C LEU A 67 -17.01 -19.88 30.75
N ALA A 68 -16.31 -20.36 29.73
CA ALA A 68 -16.68 -20.10 28.35
C ALA A 68 -16.61 -21.34 27.45
N ALA A 69 -17.56 -21.44 26.52
CA ALA A 69 -17.51 -22.45 25.46
C ALA A 69 -16.43 -22.16 24.41
N SER A 70 -15.92 -20.92 24.33
CA SER A 70 -14.88 -20.50 23.38
C SER A 70 -13.72 -19.75 24.05
N SER A 71 -12.66 -19.46 23.30
CA SER A 71 -11.53 -18.63 23.74
C SER A 71 -11.79 -17.11 23.65
N ARG A 72 -12.99 -16.69 23.27
CA ARG A 72 -13.34 -15.27 23.11
C ARG A 72 -13.77 -14.69 24.45
N MET A 73 -13.35 -13.45 24.73
CA MET A 73 -13.79 -12.69 25.91
C MET A 73 -15.30 -12.40 25.92
N VAL A 74 -15.91 -12.28 24.74
CA VAL A 74 -17.35 -12.13 24.56
C VAL A 74 -17.84 -13.35 23.77
N ASN A 75 -18.77 -14.11 24.34
CA ASN A 75 -19.24 -15.39 23.79
C ASN A 75 -20.61 -15.26 23.11
N THR A 76 -20.90 -16.20 22.20
CA THR A 76 -22.24 -16.40 21.63
C THR A 76 -22.56 -17.90 21.72
N PRO A 77 -23.57 -18.32 22.50
CA PRO A 77 -24.45 -17.51 23.37
C PRO A 77 -23.68 -16.76 24.49
N VAL A 78 -24.29 -15.71 25.03
CA VAL A 78 -23.70 -14.85 26.07
C VAL A 78 -23.35 -15.69 27.30
N SER A 79 -22.14 -15.53 27.83
CA SER A 79 -21.70 -16.16 29.07
C SER A 79 -21.54 -15.15 30.19
N ASN A 80 -21.64 -15.60 31.43
CA ASN A 80 -21.33 -14.77 32.60
C ASN A 80 -19.87 -14.88 33.04
N ALA A 81 -19.43 -13.92 33.85
CA ALA A 81 -18.15 -13.92 34.53
C ALA A 81 -18.33 -13.53 36.00
N ALA A 82 -17.62 -14.23 36.88
CA ALA A 82 -17.50 -13.87 38.29
C ALA A 82 -16.42 -12.79 38.43
N VAL A 83 -16.80 -11.63 38.95
CA VAL A 83 -15.94 -10.46 39.09
C VAL A 83 -15.84 -10.10 40.57
N MET A 84 -14.63 -10.15 41.10
CA MET A 84 -14.27 -9.60 42.40
C MET A 84 -13.94 -8.12 42.24
N GLU A 85 -14.78 -7.25 42.78
CA GLU A 85 -14.54 -5.82 42.86
C GLU A 85 -13.73 -5.49 44.12
N ILE A 86 -12.62 -4.76 43.95
CA ILE A 86 -11.66 -4.43 45.00
C ILE A 86 -11.73 -2.92 45.25
N SER A 87 -12.27 -2.56 46.42
CA SER A 87 -12.30 -1.18 46.91
C SER A 87 -11.23 -0.96 47.97
N ALA A 88 -10.73 0.27 48.08
CA ALA A 88 -9.81 0.65 49.16
C ALA A 88 -10.54 0.83 50.51
N THR A 89 -11.86 1.02 50.49
CA THR A 89 -12.66 1.41 51.66
C THR A 89 -13.76 0.42 52.02
N ALA A 90 -13.96 -0.63 51.21
CA ALA A 90 -15.01 -1.61 51.40
C ALA A 90 -14.48 -3.04 51.26
N THR A 91 -15.13 -3.99 51.94
CA THR A 91 -14.87 -5.42 51.76
C THR A 91 -15.09 -5.81 50.30
N PRO A 92 -14.20 -6.63 49.71
CA PRO A 92 -14.33 -7.02 48.33
C PRO A 92 -15.61 -7.84 48.13
N THR A 93 -16.29 -7.60 47.01
CA THR A 93 -17.53 -8.31 46.66
C THR A 93 -17.33 -9.07 45.36
N VAL A 94 -17.90 -10.27 45.27
CA VAL A 94 -17.87 -11.08 44.05
C VAL A 94 -19.28 -11.14 43.48
N LYS A 95 -19.45 -10.72 42.24
CA LYS A 95 -20.75 -10.71 41.53
C LYS A 95 -20.61 -11.29 40.14
N LEU A 96 -21.72 -11.81 39.61
CA LEU A 96 -21.85 -12.27 38.24
C LEU A 96 -22.26 -11.13 37.31
N TYR A 97 -21.53 -11.01 36.22
CA TYR A 97 -21.80 -10.07 35.14
C TYR A 97 -21.98 -10.82 33.82
N GLU A 98 -22.99 -10.45 33.06
CA GLU A 98 -23.24 -10.90 31.70
C GLU A 98 -22.30 -10.17 30.74
N ILE A 99 -21.54 -10.92 29.95
CA ILE A 99 -20.56 -10.36 29.02
C ILE A 99 -21.15 -10.32 27.60
N ARG A 100 -21.89 -9.25 27.31
CA ARG A 100 -22.63 -9.05 26.06
C ARG A 100 -21.84 -8.30 24.98
N GLY A 101 -20.75 -7.62 25.34
CA GLY A 101 -19.94 -6.82 24.41
C GLY A 101 -18.56 -6.47 24.95
N TYR A 102 -17.71 -5.90 24.09
CA TYR A 102 -16.32 -5.54 24.42
C TYR A 102 -16.17 -4.15 25.09
N SER A 103 -17.24 -3.36 25.12
CA SER A 103 -17.29 -2.07 25.82
C SER A 103 -17.82 -2.25 27.24
N ALA A 104 -17.56 -1.27 28.11
CA ALA A 104 -18.13 -1.26 29.46
C ALA A 104 -19.68 -1.33 29.46
N SER A 105 -20.33 -0.74 28.45
CA SER A 105 -21.79 -0.83 28.26
C SER A 105 -22.29 -2.24 27.91
N GLY A 106 -21.41 -3.12 27.44
CA GLY A 106 -21.71 -4.53 27.16
C GLY A 106 -21.51 -5.45 28.36
N VAL A 107 -21.11 -4.93 29.52
CA VAL A 107 -20.91 -5.69 30.75
C VAL A 107 -22.04 -5.33 31.72
N VAL A 108 -23.00 -6.24 31.88
CA VAL A 108 -24.25 -5.97 32.60
C VAL A 108 -24.31 -6.83 33.86
N LEU A 109 -24.68 -6.25 35.00
CA LEU A 109 -24.86 -7.02 36.23
C LEU A 109 -25.99 -8.05 36.04
N GLN A 110 -25.69 -9.33 36.27
CA GLN A 110 -26.68 -10.39 36.14
C GLN A 110 -27.74 -10.22 37.26
N SER A 111 -29.02 -10.25 36.92
CA SER A 111 -30.09 -10.07 37.92
C SER A 111 -30.15 -11.23 38.90
N ASP A 112 -29.99 -12.46 38.39
CA ASP A 112 -29.89 -13.67 39.19
C ASP A 112 -28.43 -13.99 39.52
N GLN A 113 -28.09 -13.99 40.81
CA GLN A 113 -26.74 -14.28 41.30
C GLN A 113 -26.57 -15.73 41.80
N SER A 114 -27.61 -16.58 41.70
CA SER A 114 -27.65 -17.92 42.29
C SER A 114 -26.75 -18.96 41.61
N SER A 115 -26.23 -18.65 40.41
CA SER A 115 -25.30 -19.55 39.70
C SER A 115 -24.00 -19.80 40.45
N ILE A 116 -23.62 -18.93 41.39
CA ILE A 116 -22.44 -19.11 42.24
C ILE A 116 -22.80 -18.93 43.72
N SER A 117 -22.11 -19.67 44.58
CA SER A 117 -22.10 -19.48 46.03
C SER A 117 -20.70 -19.03 46.45
N VAL A 118 -20.54 -17.76 46.81
CA VAL A 118 -19.26 -17.19 47.23
C VAL A 118 -18.94 -17.66 48.65
N VAL A 119 -17.78 -18.30 48.82
CA VAL A 119 -17.32 -18.87 50.11
C VAL A 119 -16.37 -17.90 50.80
N GLN A 120 -15.47 -17.28 50.03
CA GLN A 120 -14.47 -16.35 50.55
C GLN A 120 -14.15 -15.28 49.50
N ALA A 121 -13.94 -14.04 49.93
CA ALA A 121 -13.35 -12.99 49.12
C ALA A 121 -12.50 -12.10 50.05
N ALA A 122 -11.21 -11.97 49.77
CA ALA A 122 -10.28 -11.24 50.61
C ALA A 122 -9.12 -10.66 49.78
N VAL A 123 -8.60 -9.52 50.22
CA VAL A 123 -7.36 -8.94 49.69
C VAL A 123 -6.39 -8.79 50.86
N ALA A 124 -5.23 -9.44 50.76
CA ALA A 124 -4.19 -9.39 51.78
C ALA A 124 -2.81 -9.24 51.12
N ASN A 125 -2.01 -8.29 51.60
CA ASN A 125 -0.64 -8.04 51.11
C ASN A 125 -0.54 -7.88 49.57
N GLY A 126 -1.53 -7.23 48.95
CA GLY A 126 -1.58 -7.04 47.50
C GLY A 126 -1.96 -8.30 46.71
N VAL A 127 -2.41 -9.37 47.37
CA VAL A 127 -2.94 -10.59 46.75
C VAL A 127 -4.45 -10.62 46.95
N ALA A 128 -5.19 -10.64 45.85
CA ALA A 128 -6.64 -10.80 45.85
C ALA A 128 -6.99 -12.28 45.68
N THR A 129 -7.79 -12.81 46.61
CA THR A 129 -8.25 -14.19 46.58
C THR A 129 -9.76 -14.25 46.73
N PHE A 130 -10.42 -14.96 45.82
CA PHE A 130 -11.83 -15.28 45.98
C PHE A 130 -12.13 -16.74 45.62
N THR A 131 -13.02 -17.33 46.41
CA THR A 131 -13.43 -18.73 46.32
C THR A 131 -14.94 -18.79 46.18
N PHE A 132 -15.43 -19.54 45.20
CA PHE A 132 -16.86 -19.77 45.02
C PHE A 132 -17.12 -21.20 44.53
N GLN A 133 -18.33 -21.67 44.79
CA GLN A 133 -18.84 -22.96 44.35
C GLN A 133 -19.94 -22.78 43.31
N ARG A 134 -20.06 -23.71 42.37
CA ARG A 134 -21.23 -23.79 41.47
C ARG A 134 -21.57 -25.23 41.10
N SER A 135 -22.77 -25.43 40.55
CA SER A 135 -23.16 -26.70 39.93
C SER A 135 -22.36 -26.95 38.64
N LEU A 136 -22.11 -28.23 38.34
CA LEU A 136 -21.60 -28.65 37.03
C LEU A 136 -22.62 -28.39 35.92
N THR A 137 -23.91 -28.53 36.22
CA THR A 137 -24.99 -28.15 35.29
C THR A 137 -25.17 -26.63 35.25
N SER A 138 -25.68 -26.11 34.13
CA SER A 138 -26.04 -24.70 33.97
C SER A 138 -27.25 -24.37 34.86
N ALA A 139 -27.13 -23.38 35.76
CA ALA A 139 -28.25 -22.90 36.56
C ALA A 139 -29.08 -21.84 35.82
N THR A 140 -28.42 -21.04 34.98
CA THR A 140 -29.01 -20.00 34.14
C THR A 140 -28.60 -20.18 32.68
N ALA A 141 -29.25 -19.46 31.76
CA ALA A 141 -28.93 -19.47 30.33
C ALA A 141 -27.53 -18.90 29.99
N PHE A 142 -26.89 -18.22 30.96
CA PHE A 142 -25.56 -17.63 30.81
C PHE A 142 -24.44 -18.52 31.37
N ASP A 143 -24.81 -19.62 32.06
CA ASP A 143 -23.85 -20.56 32.60
C ASP A 143 -23.41 -21.57 31.54
N VAL A 144 -22.11 -21.79 31.48
CA VAL A 144 -21.55 -22.90 30.70
C VAL A 144 -21.64 -24.19 31.50
N ALA A 145 -22.23 -25.24 30.92
CA ALA A 145 -22.24 -26.57 31.50
C ALA A 145 -20.83 -27.17 31.53
N LEU A 146 -20.48 -27.80 32.65
CA LEU A 146 -19.17 -28.37 32.93
C LEU A 146 -19.28 -29.89 33.06
N ALA A 147 -18.18 -30.58 32.77
CA ALA A 147 -18.07 -32.02 32.97
C ALA A 147 -16.72 -32.36 33.62
N GLU A 148 -16.73 -33.37 34.49
CA GLU A 148 -15.51 -33.92 35.07
C GLU A 148 -14.66 -34.56 33.96
N ASN A 149 -13.34 -34.39 34.05
CA ASN A 149 -12.34 -34.85 33.08
C ASN A 149 -12.53 -34.29 31.66
N ALA A 150 -13.31 -33.22 31.50
CA ALA A 150 -13.46 -32.49 30.25
C ALA A 150 -12.71 -31.14 30.28
N PRO A 151 -12.14 -30.70 29.14
CA PRO A 151 -11.41 -29.44 29.07
C PRO A 151 -12.36 -28.25 29.07
N THR A 152 -12.15 -27.32 30.00
CA THR A 152 -12.95 -26.11 30.21
C THR A 152 -12.11 -24.87 29.91
N ASN A 153 -12.66 -23.90 29.17
CA ASN A 153 -12.00 -22.61 28.98
C ASN A 153 -12.31 -21.69 30.16
N ILE A 154 -11.25 -21.22 30.81
CA ILE A 154 -11.28 -20.17 31.83
C ILE A 154 -10.79 -18.89 31.18
N LEU A 155 -11.71 -17.97 30.97
CA LEU A 155 -11.37 -16.58 30.66
C LEU A 155 -10.95 -15.91 31.95
N TRP A 156 -9.90 -15.11 31.92
CA TRP A 156 -9.47 -14.31 33.06
C TRP A 156 -9.15 -12.90 32.61
N ALA A 157 -9.39 -11.94 33.49
CA ALA A 157 -9.05 -10.55 33.27
C ALA A 157 -8.94 -9.79 34.59
N HIS A 158 -8.17 -8.73 34.59
CA HIS A 158 -8.09 -7.79 35.71
C HIS A 158 -7.89 -6.35 35.20
N GLY A 159 -8.12 -5.38 36.09
CA GLY A 159 -7.90 -3.97 35.78
C GLY A 159 -7.63 -3.13 37.03
N THR A 160 -6.94 -2.01 36.82
CA THR A 160 -6.53 -1.02 37.84
C THR A 160 -7.50 0.16 37.94
N ARG A 161 -8.54 0.19 37.11
CA ARG A 161 -9.64 1.18 37.14
C ARG A 161 -10.91 0.54 37.70
N ALA A 162 -11.84 1.35 38.18
CA ALA A 162 -13.12 0.86 38.71
C ALA A 162 -13.89 0.06 37.66
N PHE A 163 -14.41 -1.10 38.04
CA PHE A 163 -15.21 -1.95 37.16
C PHE A 163 -16.60 -1.32 36.91
N PRO A 164 -17.21 -1.45 35.71
CA PRO A 164 -16.64 -2.03 34.49
C PRO A 164 -15.64 -1.10 33.79
N SER A 165 -14.45 -1.61 33.48
CA SER A 165 -13.40 -0.92 32.72
C SER A 165 -12.74 -1.86 31.71
N TYR A 166 -11.97 -1.29 30.78
CA TYR A 166 -11.06 -2.10 29.96
C TYR A 166 -10.07 -2.87 30.84
N HIS A 167 -9.67 -4.04 30.37
CA HIS A 167 -8.75 -4.94 31.04
C HIS A 167 -7.32 -4.39 30.88
N ASP A 168 -6.51 -4.45 31.94
CA ASP A 168 -5.07 -4.18 31.83
C ASP A 168 -4.35 -5.42 31.26
N ALA A 169 -4.76 -6.61 31.70
CA ALA A 169 -4.44 -7.87 31.05
C ALA A 169 -5.62 -8.83 31.12
N ALA A 170 -5.67 -9.73 30.15
CA ALA A 170 -6.67 -10.77 30.04
C ALA A 170 -6.14 -11.94 29.21
N GLY A 171 -6.72 -13.12 29.39
CA GLY A 171 -6.35 -14.29 28.62
C GLY A 171 -7.34 -15.43 28.78
N VAL A 172 -7.01 -16.53 28.13
CA VAL A 172 -7.75 -17.79 28.26
C VAL A 172 -6.77 -18.88 28.66
N ALA A 173 -7.14 -19.64 29.68
CA ALA A 173 -6.50 -20.89 30.03
C ALA A 173 -7.48 -22.03 29.77
N ARG A 174 -6.99 -23.17 29.29
CA ARG A 174 -7.82 -24.36 29.10
C ARG A 174 -7.39 -25.41 30.12
N ILE A 175 -8.25 -25.67 31.09
CA ILE A 175 -7.96 -26.57 32.22
C ILE A 175 -8.90 -27.77 32.20
N VAL A 176 -8.42 -28.93 32.64
CA VAL A 176 -9.26 -30.11 32.87
C VAL A 176 -9.71 -30.11 34.33
N LEU A 177 -11.03 -30.11 34.56
CA LEU A 177 -11.61 -30.19 35.90
C LEU A 177 -11.60 -31.65 36.37
N SER A 178 -11.19 -31.91 37.61
CA SER A 178 -11.04 -33.27 38.14
C SER A 178 -11.55 -33.36 39.58
N ALA A 179 -12.01 -34.54 39.99
CA ALA A 179 -12.25 -34.88 41.39
C ALA A 179 -10.97 -35.33 42.14
N THR A 180 -9.86 -35.55 41.42
CA THR A 180 -8.57 -35.90 42.02
C THR A 180 -7.74 -34.66 42.33
N THR A 181 -6.96 -34.71 43.41
CA THR A 181 -6.05 -33.64 43.86
C THR A 181 -4.73 -33.58 43.06
N GLY A 182 -4.59 -34.42 42.02
CA GLY A 182 -3.41 -34.45 41.15
C GLY A 182 -3.24 -33.19 40.30
N PRO A 183 -2.10 -33.03 39.59
CA PRO A 183 -1.84 -31.85 38.78
C PRO A 183 -2.86 -31.74 37.64
N ALA A 184 -3.65 -30.66 37.63
CA ALA A 184 -4.59 -30.38 36.56
C ALA A 184 -3.82 -30.08 35.25
N GLN A 185 -4.21 -30.74 34.15
CA GLN A 185 -3.57 -30.57 32.85
C GLN A 185 -3.97 -29.21 32.25
N VAL A 186 -2.96 -28.36 32.00
CA VAL A 186 -3.11 -27.14 31.20
C VAL A 186 -2.93 -27.49 29.74
N LEU A 187 -3.99 -27.38 28.95
CA LEU A 187 -3.94 -27.54 27.50
C LEU A 187 -3.58 -26.19 26.86
N SER A 188 -2.82 -26.22 25.75
CA SER A 188 -2.55 -25.02 24.97
C SER A 188 -3.86 -24.37 24.48
N ALA A 189 -3.96 -23.04 24.61
CA ALA A 189 -5.14 -22.30 24.21
C ALA A 189 -5.37 -22.39 22.69
N LEU A 190 -6.63 -22.56 22.27
CA LEU A 190 -7.02 -22.56 20.86
C LEU A 190 -6.71 -21.19 20.21
N PRO A 191 -6.25 -21.14 18.94
CA PRO A 191 -5.98 -19.88 18.26
C PRO A 191 -7.25 -19.02 18.19
N SER A 192 -7.23 -17.83 18.81
CA SER A 192 -8.38 -16.91 18.87
C SER A 192 -8.62 -16.14 17.56
N ALA A 193 -7.71 -16.22 16.58
CA ALA A 193 -7.76 -15.48 15.33
C ALA A 193 -8.38 -16.30 14.19
N VAL A 194 -9.37 -15.72 13.49
CA VAL A 194 -9.97 -16.30 12.28
C VAL A 194 -9.06 -16.05 11.10
N THR A 195 -8.71 -17.09 10.34
CA THR A 195 -7.93 -16.95 9.10
C THR A 195 -8.83 -16.41 7.99
N THR A 196 -8.36 -15.41 7.23
CA THR A 196 -9.12 -14.83 6.11
C THR A 196 -8.54 -15.23 4.76
N TYR A 197 -9.38 -15.28 3.72
CA TYR A 197 -8.94 -15.66 2.37
C TYR A 197 -8.42 -14.48 1.54
N THR A 198 -8.35 -13.27 2.11
CA THR A 198 -7.97 -12.04 1.41
C THR A 198 -6.66 -12.18 0.64
N THR A 199 -5.61 -12.72 1.28
CA THR A 199 -4.31 -12.90 0.63
C THR A 199 -4.38 -13.83 -0.58
N LEU A 200 -5.16 -14.91 -0.49
CA LEU A 200 -5.32 -15.88 -1.59
C LEU A 200 -6.13 -15.28 -2.74
N ILE A 201 -7.20 -14.55 -2.44
CA ILE A 201 -8.03 -13.87 -3.45
C ILE A 201 -7.20 -12.84 -4.21
N VAL A 202 -6.40 -12.02 -3.51
CA VAL A 202 -5.52 -11.02 -4.14
C VAL A 202 -4.41 -11.69 -4.95
N ALA A 203 -3.82 -12.78 -4.45
CA ALA A 203 -2.83 -13.53 -5.22
C ALA A 203 -3.41 -14.09 -6.52
N GLY A 204 -4.60 -14.69 -6.46
CA GLY A 204 -5.33 -15.17 -7.65
C GLY A 204 -5.60 -14.04 -8.63
N ALA A 205 -6.11 -12.91 -8.15
CA ALA A 205 -6.36 -11.73 -8.98
C ALA A 205 -5.09 -11.17 -9.64
N PHE A 206 -3.98 -11.10 -8.89
CA PHE A 206 -2.69 -10.67 -9.44
C PHE A 206 -2.20 -11.62 -10.54
N VAL A 207 -2.30 -12.94 -10.34
CA VAL A 207 -1.97 -13.93 -11.37
C VAL A 207 -2.86 -13.74 -12.61
N THR A 208 -4.17 -13.53 -12.43
CA THR A 208 -5.08 -13.24 -13.54
C THR A 208 -4.67 -11.98 -14.29
N MET A 209 -4.33 -10.89 -13.60
CA MET A 209 -3.85 -9.65 -14.24
C MET A 209 -2.56 -9.90 -15.04
N VAL A 210 -1.61 -10.66 -14.51
CA VAL A 210 -0.35 -11.02 -15.19
C VAL A 210 -0.63 -11.86 -16.43
N LEU A 211 -1.49 -12.87 -16.36
CA LEU A 211 -1.85 -13.71 -17.50
C LEU A 211 -2.54 -12.90 -18.60
N LEU A 212 -3.50 -12.05 -18.25
CA LEU A 212 -4.16 -11.15 -19.19
C LEU A 212 -3.16 -10.20 -19.85
N GLY A 213 -2.22 -9.66 -19.08
CA GLY A 213 -1.13 -8.84 -19.59
C GLY A 213 -0.27 -9.60 -20.60
N LEU A 214 0.20 -10.80 -20.26
CA LEU A 214 1.07 -11.60 -21.11
C LEU A 214 0.36 -11.96 -22.43
N VAL A 215 -0.91 -12.36 -22.36
CA VAL A 215 -1.73 -12.63 -23.55
C VAL A 215 -1.87 -11.37 -24.41
N ALA A 216 -2.26 -10.24 -23.82
CA ALA A 216 -2.44 -8.99 -24.57
C ALA A 216 -1.14 -8.43 -25.15
N THR A 217 0.01 -8.75 -24.55
CA THR A 217 1.34 -8.28 -24.97
C THR A 217 1.95 -9.16 -26.06
N HIS A 218 1.79 -10.47 -25.97
CA HIS A 218 2.52 -11.43 -26.81
C HIS A 218 1.65 -12.20 -27.81
N THR A 219 0.33 -12.06 -27.78
CA THR A 219 -0.58 -12.78 -28.70
C THR A 219 -1.47 -11.79 -29.47
N GLY A 220 -1.57 -11.93 -30.80
CA GLY A 220 -2.51 -11.19 -31.66
C GLY A 220 -2.30 -9.66 -31.77
N GLU A 221 -2.91 -9.04 -32.79
CA GLU A 221 -2.93 -7.58 -32.96
C GLU A 221 -4.16 -6.94 -32.28
N TRP A 222 -4.13 -6.78 -30.95
CA TRP A 222 -5.25 -6.22 -30.19
C TRP A 222 -5.28 -4.69 -30.20
N ARG A 223 -5.37 -4.06 -31.39
CA ARG A 223 -5.31 -2.59 -31.55
C ARG A 223 -6.32 -1.86 -30.67
N SER A 224 -7.58 -2.32 -30.65
CA SER A 224 -8.65 -1.69 -29.88
C SER A 224 -8.46 -1.79 -28.36
N LEU A 225 -7.85 -2.87 -27.87
CA LEU A 225 -7.53 -3.03 -26.45
C LEU A 225 -6.29 -2.20 -26.07
N ASN A 226 -5.26 -2.20 -26.92
CA ASN A 226 -3.94 -1.68 -26.56
C ASN A 226 -3.75 -0.19 -26.86
N GLN A 227 -4.51 0.42 -27.77
CA GLN A 227 -4.30 1.82 -28.19
C GLN A 227 -5.52 2.73 -28.07
N LYS A 228 -6.75 2.19 -28.12
CA LYS A 228 -7.95 3.02 -28.09
C LYS A 228 -8.19 3.62 -26.69
N THR A 229 -8.33 4.95 -26.66
CA THR A 229 -8.67 5.71 -25.45
C THR A 229 -10.18 5.76 -25.24
N LEU A 230 -10.64 5.70 -24.00
CA LEU A 230 -12.08 5.60 -23.68
C LEU A 230 -12.82 6.90 -23.99
N CYS A 231 -12.38 7.99 -23.38
CA CYS A 231 -13.04 9.28 -23.44
C CYS A 231 -12.21 10.28 -24.25
N ALA A 232 -12.89 11.25 -24.87
CA ALA A 232 -12.20 12.41 -25.41
C ALA A 232 -11.57 13.21 -24.25
N PRO A 233 -10.39 13.82 -24.47
CA PRO A 233 -9.82 14.73 -23.48
C PRO A 233 -10.79 15.91 -23.24
N PRO A 234 -10.83 16.45 -22.01
CA PRO A 234 -11.73 17.55 -21.66
C PRO A 234 -11.48 18.79 -22.52
N MET A 235 -12.57 19.48 -22.90
CA MET A 235 -12.50 20.73 -23.66
C MET A 235 -12.34 21.97 -22.76
N SER A 236 -12.57 21.85 -21.44
CA SER A 236 -12.46 22.94 -20.49
C SER A 236 -11.89 22.50 -19.14
N ASN A 237 -11.21 23.40 -18.43
CA ASN A 237 -10.67 23.19 -17.09
C ASN A 237 -11.77 23.36 -16.01
N ASN A 238 -12.79 22.50 -16.01
CA ASN A 238 -13.76 22.43 -14.92
C ASN A 238 -13.26 21.55 -13.75
N LEU A 239 -13.98 21.54 -12.61
CA LEU A 239 -13.63 20.72 -11.44
C LEU A 239 -13.50 19.21 -11.74
N LEU A 240 -14.22 18.72 -12.76
CA LEU A 240 -14.19 17.32 -13.20
C LEU A 240 -13.11 17.05 -14.26
N ALA A 241 -12.41 18.08 -14.76
CA ALA A 241 -11.46 17.97 -15.86
C ALA A 241 -10.34 16.97 -15.55
N GLY A 242 -9.89 16.89 -14.29
CA GLY A 242 -8.89 15.91 -13.86
C GLY A 242 -9.39 14.46 -13.90
N LEU A 243 -10.66 14.23 -13.55
CA LEU A 243 -11.28 12.91 -13.63
C LEU A 243 -11.53 12.50 -15.08
N THR A 244 -12.03 13.42 -15.91
CA THR A 244 -12.25 13.18 -17.34
C THR A 244 -10.93 12.98 -18.08
N GLN A 245 -9.86 13.71 -17.73
CA GLN A 245 -8.53 13.50 -18.29
C GLN A 245 -7.98 12.13 -17.88
N SER A 246 -8.17 11.72 -16.61
CA SER A 246 -7.76 10.38 -16.15
C SER A 246 -8.48 9.27 -16.93
N ALA A 247 -9.78 9.45 -17.20
CA ALA A 247 -10.55 8.53 -18.04
C ALA A 247 -10.12 8.56 -19.51
N ALA A 248 -9.78 9.73 -20.06
CA ALA A 248 -9.28 9.89 -21.43
C ALA A 248 -7.90 9.24 -21.62
N ASP A 249 -7.05 9.25 -20.59
CA ASP A 249 -5.73 8.64 -20.61
C ASP A 249 -5.74 7.12 -20.33
N THR A 250 -6.89 6.57 -19.90
CA THR A 250 -7.10 5.12 -19.71
C THR A 250 -7.44 4.44 -21.03
N LYS A 251 -6.72 3.36 -21.32
CA LYS A 251 -6.90 2.48 -22.48
C LYS A 251 -7.86 1.33 -22.17
N CYS A 252 -8.46 0.75 -23.19
CA CYS A 252 -9.38 -0.39 -23.04
C CYS A 252 -8.76 -1.59 -22.30
N GLY A 253 -7.50 -1.96 -22.59
CA GLY A 253 -6.80 -3.06 -21.90
C GLY A 253 -6.56 -2.78 -20.43
N GLU A 254 -6.36 -1.52 -20.07
CA GLU A 254 -6.23 -1.09 -18.66
C GLU A 254 -7.56 -1.21 -17.91
N LEU A 255 -8.70 -1.09 -18.59
CA LEU A 255 -10.00 -1.37 -17.96
C LEU A 255 -10.18 -2.83 -17.59
N ALA A 256 -9.64 -3.77 -18.36
CA ALA A 256 -9.70 -5.19 -18.00
C ALA A 256 -9.01 -5.43 -16.64
N VAL A 257 -7.85 -4.80 -16.44
CA VAL A 257 -7.13 -4.83 -15.15
C VAL A 257 -7.95 -4.17 -14.04
N VAL A 258 -8.57 -3.02 -14.31
CA VAL A 258 -9.46 -2.34 -13.34
C VAL A 258 -10.68 -3.22 -13.00
N ALA A 259 -11.26 -3.92 -13.97
CA ALA A 259 -12.40 -4.81 -13.75
C ALA A 259 -12.02 -5.99 -12.84
N VAL A 260 -10.86 -6.61 -13.06
CA VAL A 260 -10.34 -7.65 -12.16
C VAL A 260 -10.12 -7.11 -10.74
N TYR A 261 -9.58 -5.89 -10.61
CA TYR A 261 -9.42 -5.23 -9.31
C TYR A 261 -10.78 -4.99 -8.62
N VAL A 262 -11.77 -4.44 -9.31
CA VAL A 262 -13.11 -4.21 -8.74
C VAL A 262 -13.77 -5.54 -8.33
N ALA A 263 -13.66 -6.58 -9.17
CA ALA A 263 -14.15 -7.92 -8.83
C ALA A 263 -13.45 -8.47 -7.57
N THR A 264 -12.15 -8.22 -7.42
CA THR A 264 -11.37 -8.60 -6.22
C THR A 264 -11.92 -7.94 -4.96
N LEU A 265 -12.20 -6.63 -5.00
CA LEU A 265 -12.79 -5.91 -3.87
C LEU A 265 -14.15 -6.52 -3.46
N VAL A 266 -15.01 -6.83 -4.44
CA VAL A 266 -16.31 -7.46 -4.19
C VAL A 266 -16.15 -8.86 -3.59
N LEU A 267 -15.28 -9.69 -4.17
CA LEU A 267 -15.02 -11.05 -3.67
C LEU A 267 -14.45 -11.04 -2.26
N VAL A 268 -13.52 -10.13 -1.94
CA VAL A 268 -12.99 -9.96 -0.58
C VAL A 268 -14.10 -9.52 0.38
N ALA A 269 -14.94 -8.55 0.01
CA ALA A 269 -16.05 -8.11 0.86
C ALA A 269 -17.04 -9.26 1.15
N LEU A 270 -17.40 -10.05 0.13
CA LEU A 270 -18.27 -11.22 0.28
C LEU A 270 -17.61 -12.32 1.14
N SER A 271 -16.32 -12.60 0.91
CA SER A 271 -15.54 -13.57 1.71
C SER A 271 -15.46 -13.15 3.17
N VAL A 272 -15.16 -11.89 3.46
CA VAL A 272 -15.13 -11.40 4.85
C VAL A 272 -16.51 -11.54 5.48
N LYS A 273 -17.57 -11.14 4.78
CA LYS A 273 -18.94 -11.29 5.29
C LYS A 273 -19.30 -12.76 5.58
N SER A 274 -18.87 -13.70 4.75
CA SER A 274 -19.15 -15.14 4.98
C SER A 274 -18.31 -15.75 6.09
N GLN A 275 -17.08 -15.25 6.33
CA GLN A 275 -16.20 -15.74 7.39
C GLN A 275 -16.55 -15.20 8.79
N PHE A 276 -17.27 -14.07 8.85
CA PHE A 276 -17.67 -13.41 10.09
C PHE A 276 -19.20 -13.29 10.22
N THR A 277 -19.90 -14.41 10.11
CA THR A 277 -21.38 -14.46 10.13
C THR A 277 -22.02 -13.86 11.39
N ASN A 278 -21.34 -13.94 12.54
CA ASN A 278 -21.84 -13.41 13.82
C ASN A 278 -21.47 -11.94 14.06
N ALA A 279 -20.84 -11.26 13.11
CA ALA A 279 -20.51 -9.85 13.26
C ALA A 279 -21.77 -8.98 13.14
N THR A 280 -21.88 -7.95 13.98
CA THR A 280 -22.90 -6.90 13.80
C THR A 280 -22.70 -6.20 12.46
N ALA A 281 -23.71 -5.51 11.94
CA ALA A 281 -23.59 -4.77 10.67
C ALA A 281 -22.37 -3.82 10.66
N MET A 282 -22.15 -3.10 11.77
CA MET A 282 -20.98 -2.22 11.90
C MET A 282 -19.66 -2.97 12.07
N GLY A 283 -19.66 -4.10 12.77
CA GLY A 283 -18.48 -4.97 12.88
C GLY A 283 -18.09 -5.56 11.52
N ALA A 284 -19.07 -6.01 10.72
CA ALA A 284 -18.86 -6.51 9.38
C ALA A 284 -18.31 -5.41 8.46
N LEU A 285 -18.88 -4.19 8.52
CA LEU A 285 -18.39 -3.06 7.72
C LEU A 285 -16.94 -2.69 8.10
N SER A 286 -16.62 -2.65 9.39
CA SER A 286 -15.25 -2.43 9.88
C SER A 286 -14.26 -3.45 9.33
N LEU A 287 -14.62 -4.74 9.39
CA LEU A 287 -13.80 -5.83 8.87
C LEU A 287 -13.64 -5.73 7.35
N ILE A 288 -14.72 -5.45 6.61
CA ILE A 288 -14.68 -5.30 5.15
C ILE A 288 -13.75 -4.14 4.78
N THR A 289 -13.95 -2.94 5.31
CA THR A 289 -13.13 -1.78 4.94
C THR A 289 -11.66 -1.94 5.32
N GLY A 290 -11.36 -2.62 6.43
CA GLY A 290 -9.98 -2.97 6.80
C GLY A 290 -9.33 -3.92 5.79
N HIS A 291 -10.07 -4.92 5.30
CA HIS A 291 -9.57 -5.84 4.27
C HIS A 291 -9.50 -5.20 2.88
N LEU A 292 -10.41 -4.28 2.52
CA LEU A 292 -10.29 -3.52 1.27
C LEU A 292 -9.06 -2.60 1.29
N ALA A 293 -8.77 -1.94 2.41
CA ALA A 293 -7.53 -1.20 2.59
C ALA A 293 -6.30 -2.12 2.49
N LEU A 294 -6.39 -3.36 2.99
CA LEU A 294 -5.32 -4.34 2.85
C LEU A 294 -5.11 -4.78 1.39
N VAL A 295 -6.17 -5.00 0.62
CA VAL A 295 -6.08 -5.27 -0.83
C VAL A 295 -5.30 -4.15 -1.52
N ASP A 296 -5.65 -2.90 -1.23
CA ASP A 296 -4.98 -1.75 -1.84
C ASP A 296 -3.51 -1.70 -1.44
N LEU A 297 -3.21 -1.88 -0.15
CA LEU A 297 -1.83 -1.86 0.36
C LEU A 297 -0.96 -2.98 -0.26
N MET A 298 -1.52 -4.18 -0.46
CA MET A 298 -0.83 -5.28 -1.12
C MET A 298 -0.45 -4.94 -2.57
N LEU A 299 -1.37 -4.31 -3.31
CA LEU A 299 -1.15 -3.95 -4.70
C LEU A 299 -0.35 -2.63 -4.85
N LEU A 300 -0.34 -1.78 -3.83
CA LEU A 300 0.23 -0.43 -3.86
C LEU A 300 1.73 -0.38 -4.19
N LEU A 301 2.51 -1.33 -3.63
CA LEU A 301 3.97 -1.37 -3.78
C LEU A 301 4.41 -1.92 -5.12
N LEU A 302 3.57 -2.73 -5.77
CA LEU A 302 3.95 -3.42 -7.00
C LEU A 302 4.27 -2.41 -8.11
N PRO A 303 3.42 -1.44 -8.50
CA PRO A 303 3.75 -0.49 -9.56
C PRO A 303 4.99 0.38 -9.28
N VAL A 304 5.43 0.50 -8.02
CA VAL A 304 6.62 1.29 -7.65
C VAL A 304 7.91 0.50 -7.93
N ALA A 305 7.84 -0.83 -8.03
CA ALA A 305 8.97 -1.66 -8.43
C ALA A 305 9.43 -1.26 -9.84
N ARG A 306 10.62 -0.64 -9.93
CA ARG A 306 11.22 -0.21 -11.20
C ARG A 306 11.87 -1.41 -11.90
N GLY A 307 11.64 -1.55 -13.20
CA GLY A 307 12.31 -2.55 -14.05
C GLY A 307 11.53 -2.87 -15.32
N LYS A 308 12.15 -3.69 -16.18
CA LYS A 308 11.56 -4.12 -17.47
C LYS A 308 10.42 -5.14 -17.33
N HIS A 309 10.11 -5.59 -16.12
CA HIS A 309 9.05 -6.58 -15.90
C HIS A 309 7.67 -6.05 -16.29
N TRP A 310 7.39 -4.75 -16.14
CA TRP A 310 6.12 -4.17 -16.63
C TRP A 310 6.04 -4.15 -18.15
N GLU A 311 7.17 -3.89 -18.83
CA GLU A 311 7.26 -3.95 -20.29
C GLU A 311 7.09 -5.39 -20.79
N LEU A 312 7.65 -6.37 -20.07
CA LEU A 312 7.53 -7.79 -20.41
C LEU A 312 6.11 -8.32 -20.20
N VAL A 313 5.48 -7.98 -19.08
CA VAL A 313 4.18 -8.53 -18.69
C VAL A 313 3.03 -7.78 -19.35
N PHE A 314 3.06 -6.45 -19.42
CA PHE A 314 1.93 -5.64 -19.89
C PHE A 314 2.24 -4.82 -21.14
N GLY A 315 3.46 -4.90 -21.68
CA GLY A 315 3.86 -4.12 -22.85
C GLY A 315 3.97 -2.61 -22.60
N ILE A 316 3.79 -2.14 -21.36
CA ILE A 316 3.77 -0.72 -20.98
C ILE A 316 4.99 -0.34 -20.14
N SER A 317 5.36 0.95 -20.19
CA SER A 317 6.43 1.50 -19.38
C SER A 317 6.07 1.58 -17.89
N HIS A 318 7.10 1.62 -17.04
CA HIS A 318 6.96 1.82 -15.59
C HIS A 318 6.20 3.12 -15.25
N GLU A 319 6.44 4.21 -15.97
CA GLU A 319 5.75 5.48 -15.75
C GLU A 319 4.24 5.37 -15.98
N ARG A 320 3.83 4.53 -16.95
CA ARG A 320 2.43 4.31 -17.26
C ARG A 320 1.72 3.52 -16.16
N ILE A 321 2.39 2.59 -15.48
CA ILE A 321 1.78 1.82 -14.38
C ILE A 321 1.63 2.65 -13.10
N LEU A 322 2.40 3.73 -12.92
CA LEU A 322 2.35 4.60 -11.73
C LEU A 322 0.99 5.25 -11.49
N LYS A 323 0.14 5.38 -12.51
CA LYS A 323 -1.24 5.86 -12.30
C LYS A 323 -2.06 4.94 -11.40
N PHE A 324 -1.80 3.63 -11.44
CA PHE A 324 -2.47 2.67 -10.56
C PHE A 324 -2.00 2.83 -9.11
N HIS A 325 -0.71 3.09 -8.88
CA HIS A 325 -0.22 3.44 -7.53
C HIS A 325 -0.93 4.68 -6.97
N ARG A 326 -1.11 5.72 -7.79
CA ARG A 326 -1.86 6.93 -7.37
C ARG A 326 -3.33 6.63 -7.05
N ALA A 327 -3.99 5.79 -7.85
CA ALA A 327 -5.37 5.40 -7.62
C ALA A 327 -5.53 4.55 -6.34
N LEU A 328 -4.71 3.50 -6.20
CA LEU A 328 -4.67 2.62 -5.03
C LEU A 328 -4.33 3.38 -3.75
N GLY A 329 -3.40 4.35 -3.81
CA GLY A 329 -3.06 5.17 -2.64
C GLY A 329 -4.23 6.01 -2.16
N ARG A 330 -5.02 6.59 -3.09
CA ARG A 330 -6.22 7.36 -2.75
C ARG A 330 -7.31 6.47 -2.16
N SER A 331 -7.60 5.31 -2.77
CA SER A 331 -8.61 4.39 -2.25
C SER A 331 -8.20 3.79 -0.90
N CYS A 332 -6.91 3.47 -0.71
CA CYS A 332 -6.39 2.97 0.57
C CYS A 332 -6.64 3.96 1.71
N VAL A 333 -6.37 5.25 1.49
CA VAL A 333 -6.65 6.30 2.47
C VAL A 333 -8.15 6.41 2.75
N VAL A 334 -9.01 6.31 1.73
CA VAL A 334 -10.47 6.34 1.90
C VAL A 334 -10.96 5.15 2.75
N TYR A 335 -10.61 3.92 2.37
CA TYR A 335 -11.00 2.72 3.13
C TYR A 335 -10.44 2.73 4.56
N SER A 336 -9.20 3.15 4.73
CA SER A 336 -8.57 3.28 6.06
C SER A 336 -9.24 4.36 6.90
N THR A 337 -9.70 5.46 6.30
CA THR A 337 -10.46 6.51 7.00
C THR A 337 -11.79 5.95 7.50
N VAL A 338 -12.55 5.26 6.64
CA VAL A 338 -13.82 4.65 7.03
C VAL A 338 -13.60 3.60 8.12
N HIS A 339 -12.59 2.75 7.97
CA HIS A 339 -12.18 1.77 8.99
C HIS A 339 -11.85 2.45 10.32
N LEU A 340 -11.07 3.53 10.31
CA LEU A 340 -10.72 4.28 11.52
C LEU A 340 -11.94 4.88 12.20
N VAL A 341 -12.81 5.58 11.45
CA VAL A 341 -13.99 6.25 12.01
C VAL A 341 -14.90 5.24 12.72
N ILE A 342 -15.17 4.10 12.09
CA ILE A 342 -16.01 3.06 12.69
C ILE A 342 -15.40 2.55 14.01
N ASN A 343 -14.10 2.22 14.02
CA ASN A 343 -13.47 1.65 15.21
C ASN A 343 -13.21 2.69 16.32
N ALA A 344 -12.93 3.95 15.95
CA ALA A 344 -12.74 5.03 16.90
C ALA A 344 -14.00 5.27 17.74
N THR A 345 -15.18 5.18 17.11
CA THR A 345 -16.47 5.32 17.81
C THR A 345 -16.83 4.11 18.68
N ALA A 346 -16.30 2.92 18.38
CA ALA A 346 -16.67 1.67 19.05
C ALA A 346 -15.74 1.25 20.20
N GLY A 347 -14.45 1.61 20.16
CA GLY A 347 -13.47 1.12 21.13
C GLY A 347 -12.20 1.96 21.30
N GLY A 348 -12.15 3.15 20.70
CA GLY A 348 -10.99 4.03 20.74
C GLY A 348 -9.79 3.51 19.92
N VAL A 349 -8.73 4.32 19.85
CA VAL A 349 -7.58 4.10 18.96
C VAL A 349 -6.26 3.89 19.71
N SER A 350 -6.25 4.02 21.03
CA SER A 350 -5.03 4.06 21.85
C SER A 350 -4.64 2.72 22.48
N SER A 351 -5.47 1.69 22.32
CA SER A 351 -5.19 0.38 22.92
C SER A 351 -3.93 -0.27 22.33
N ARG A 352 -3.08 -0.78 23.23
CA ARG A 352 -1.87 -1.55 22.91
C ARG A 352 -2.09 -3.07 22.98
N GLN A 353 -3.26 -3.49 23.47
CA GLN A 353 -3.57 -4.90 23.63
C GLN A 353 -4.28 -5.43 22.38
N PRO A 354 -3.89 -6.61 21.87
CA PRO A 354 -4.57 -7.23 20.75
C PRO A 354 -5.98 -7.67 21.13
N TYR A 355 -6.96 -7.43 20.27
CA TYR A 355 -8.33 -7.91 20.49
C TYR A 355 -9.07 -8.26 19.20
N GLY A 356 -10.27 -8.82 19.38
CA GLY A 356 -11.15 -9.20 18.29
C GLY A 356 -10.68 -10.47 17.57
N THR A 357 -11.47 -10.87 16.57
CA THR A 357 -11.24 -12.09 15.78
C THR A 357 -10.04 -12.00 14.84
N GLN A 358 -9.42 -10.83 14.72
CA GLN A 358 -8.19 -10.60 13.95
C GLN A 358 -6.99 -10.28 14.85
N GLN A 359 -7.17 -10.24 16.18
CA GLN A 359 -6.12 -9.92 17.16
C GLN A 359 -5.41 -8.60 16.81
N VAL A 360 -6.20 -7.57 16.51
CA VAL A 360 -5.72 -6.26 16.05
C VAL A 360 -5.25 -5.41 17.23
N VAL A 361 -4.21 -4.62 17.01
CA VAL A 361 -3.72 -3.62 17.97
C VAL A 361 -4.01 -2.21 17.43
N PRO A 362 -5.04 -1.49 17.94
CA PRO A 362 -5.48 -0.22 17.34
C PRO A 362 -4.44 0.88 17.30
N LEU A 363 -3.58 0.98 18.33
CA LEU A 363 -2.56 2.03 18.36
C LEU A 363 -1.68 1.98 17.11
N TYR A 364 -1.26 0.78 16.71
CA TYR A 364 -0.44 0.60 15.52
C TYR A 364 -1.23 0.89 14.23
N GLY A 365 -2.50 0.52 14.17
CA GLY A 365 -3.38 0.88 13.05
C GLY A 365 -3.57 2.39 12.92
N PHE A 366 -3.71 3.10 14.04
CA PHE A 366 -3.86 4.56 14.07
C PHE A 366 -2.58 5.28 13.63
N VAL A 367 -1.41 4.85 14.12
CA VAL A 367 -0.12 5.42 13.68
C VAL A 367 0.10 5.16 12.18
N SER A 368 -0.24 3.96 11.70
CA SER A 368 -0.20 3.63 10.28
C SER A 368 -1.12 4.54 9.45
N PHE A 369 -2.36 4.75 9.89
CA PHE A 369 -3.29 5.66 9.24
C PHE A 369 -2.76 7.10 9.17
N VAL A 370 -2.23 7.65 10.27
CA VAL A 370 -1.69 9.00 10.31
C VAL A 370 -0.55 9.15 9.28
N ALA A 371 0.34 8.16 9.18
CA ALA A 371 1.41 8.16 8.19
C ALA A 371 0.88 8.12 6.75
N PHE A 372 -0.07 7.24 6.43
CA PHE A 372 -0.63 7.16 5.07
C PHE A 372 -1.49 8.37 4.71
N ALA A 373 -2.27 8.92 5.65
CA ALA A 373 -3.09 10.10 5.43
C ALA A 373 -2.24 11.35 5.18
N SER A 374 -1.19 11.57 5.98
CA SER A 374 -0.26 12.69 5.78
C SER A 374 0.51 12.57 4.45
N MET A 375 0.90 11.35 4.05
CA MET A 375 1.45 11.10 2.73
C MET A 375 0.49 11.49 1.61
N GLY A 376 -0.79 11.13 1.75
CA GLY A 376 -1.85 11.49 0.79
C GLY A 376 -1.98 13.01 0.62
N LEU A 377 -1.88 13.77 1.71
CA LEU A 377 -1.93 15.24 1.69
C LEU A 377 -0.73 15.86 0.96
N LEU A 378 0.50 15.43 1.26
CA LEU A 378 1.69 15.94 0.57
C LEU A 378 1.77 15.50 -0.90
N ALA A 379 1.12 14.39 -1.25
CA ALA A 379 1.04 13.89 -2.62
C ALA A 379 0.04 14.65 -3.51
N LEU A 380 -0.74 15.60 -2.95
CA LEU A 380 -1.61 16.46 -3.75
C LEU A 380 -0.79 17.26 -4.77
N GLU A 381 -1.26 17.29 -6.01
CA GLU A 381 -0.50 17.83 -7.14
C GLU A 381 -0.01 19.28 -6.93
N PRO A 382 -0.82 20.24 -6.41
CA PRO A 382 -0.35 21.58 -6.14
C PRO A 382 0.79 21.63 -5.11
N VAL A 383 0.71 20.82 -4.05
CA VAL A 383 1.70 20.75 -2.97
C VAL A 383 2.99 20.13 -3.50
N ARG A 384 2.88 18.96 -4.13
CA ARG A 384 4.01 18.24 -4.71
C ARG A 384 4.76 19.07 -5.75
N ARG A 385 4.06 19.78 -6.64
CA ARG A 385 4.72 20.63 -7.66
C ARG A 385 5.48 21.80 -7.05
N ARG A 386 5.02 22.33 -5.91
CA ARG A 386 5.67 23.47 -5.24
C ARG A 386 6.84 23.05 -4.35
N TRP A 387 6.76 21.87 -3.75
CA TRP A 387 7.69 21.36 -2.74
C TRP A 387 8.09 19.90 -3.03
N TYR A 388 8.63 19.66 -4.23
CA TYR A 388 8.90 18.30 -4.72
C TYR A 388 9.83 17.50 -3.82
N GLU A 389 10.96 18.08 -3.40
CA GLU A 389 11.94 17.39 -2.54
C GLU A 389 11.32 16.99 -1.18
N LEU A 390 10.58 17.91 -0.54
CA LEU A 390 9.89 17.62 0.72
C LEU A 390 8.89 16.48 0.54
N PHE A 391 8.06 16.54 -0.51
CA PHE A 391 7.14 15.45 -0.85
C PHE A 391 7.90 14.13 -1.00
N TYR A 392 8.97 14.11 -1.80
CA TYR A 392 9.69 12.89 -2.15
C TYR A 392 10.32 12.21 -0.93
N TYR A 393 11.06 12.95 -0.10
CA TYR A 393 11.71 12.39 1.08
C TYR A 393 10.69 12.00 2.16
N TYR A 394 9.71 12.86 2.44
CA TYR A 394 8.66 12.57 3.41
C TYR A 394 7.85 11.34 3.02
N HIS A 395 7.43 11.24 1.76
CA HIS A 395 6.61 10.13 1.28
C HIS A 395 7.32 8.79 1.44
N ARG A 396 8.64 8.73 1.23
CA ARG A 396 9.44 7.51 1.45
C ARG A 396 9.54 7.12 2.92
N ILE A 397 9.86 8.07 3.80
CA ILE A 397 10.02 7.81 5.23
C ILE A 397 8.67 7.41 5.84
N ALA A 398 7.62 8.19 5.56
CA ALA A 398 6.28 7.91 6.04
C ALA A 398 5.71 6.60 5.47
N ALA A 399 6.07 6.20 4.24
CA ALA A 399 5.68 4.90 3.70
C ALA A 399 6.27 3.75 4.54
N VAL A 400 7.56 3.82 4.88
CA VAL A 400 8.21 2.80 5.73
C VAL A 400 7.55 2.74 7.09
N VAL A 401 7.34 3.90 7.74
CA VAL A 401 6.65 3.99 9.03
C VAL A 401 5.24 3.38 8.93
N GLY A 402 4.45 3.80 7.96
CA GLY A 402 3.07 3.34 7.76
C GLY A 402 2.98 1.83 7.53
N ILE A 403 3.88 1.25 6.72
CA ILE A 403 3.92 -0.19 6.44
C ILE A 403 4.33 -0.97 7.69
N VAL A 404 5.36 -0.53 8.43
CA VAL A 404 5.81 -1.20 9.66
C VAL A 404 4.67 -1.23 10.68
N PHE A 405 4.02 -0.08 10.92
CA PHE A 405 2.90 0.00 11.86
C PHE A 405 1.66 -0.75 11.37
N ALA A 406 1.41 -0.83 10.05
CA ALA A 406 0.35 -1.68 9.50
C ALA A 406 0.62 -3.17 9.77
N MET A 407 1.88 -3.62 9.63
CA MET A 407 2.27 -4.99 9.94
C MET A 407 2.16 -5.30 11.45
N LEU A 408 2.51 -4.35 12.32
CA LEU A 408 2.31 -4.48 13.76
C LEU A 408 0.82 -4.49 14.15
N HIS A 409 -0.05 -3.90 13.34
CA HIS A 409 -1.48 -3.83 13.61
C HIS A 409 -2.15 -5.21 13.63
N SER A 410 -1.75 -6.16 12.77
CA SER A 410 -2.27 -7.55 12.82
C SER A 410 -1.40 -8.55 12.06
N ARG A 411 -1.45 -9.83 12.48
CA ARG A 411 -0.77 -10.93 11.77
C ARG A 411 -1.25 -11.12 10.33
N THR A 412 -2.53 -10.83 10.06
CA THR A 412 -3.09 -10.89 8.71
C THR A 412 -2.34 -9.95 7.76
N VAL A 413 -2.04 -8.73 8.21
CA VAL A 413 -1.26 -7.76 7.43
C VAL A 413 0.18 -8.24 7.24
N VAL A 414 0.82 -8.82 8.27
CA VAL A 414 2.17 -9.38 8.15
C VAL A 414 2.26 -10.35 6.99
N TYR A 415 1.40 -11.38 6.95
CA TYR A 415 1.43 -12.39 5.90
C TYR A 415 1.11 -11.80 4.52
N ALA A 416 0.13 -10.91 4.44
CA ALA A 416 -0.26 -10.24 3.19
C ALA A 416 0.87 -9.39 2.60
N MET A 417 1.70 -8.77 3.44
CA MET A 417 2.76 -7.85 3.00
C MET A 417 4.09 -8.54 2.64
N ILE A 418 4.28 -9.83 2.92
CA ILE A 418 5.52 -10.56 2.59
C ILE A 418 5.86 -10.42 1.11
N PHE A 419 4.93 -10.77 0.22
CA PHE A 419 5.18 -10.75 -1.23
C PHE A 419 5.42 -9.33 -1.78
N PRO A 420 4.56 -8.32 -1.55
CA PRO A 420 4.79 -6.96 -2.04
C PRO A 420 6.09 -6.33 -1.54
N VAL A 421 6.42 -6.52 -0.25
CA VAL A 421 7.66 -5.99 0.34
C VAL A 421 8.88 -6.71 -0.24
N ALA A 422 8.82 -8.02 -0.44
CA ALA A 422 9.91 -8.78 -1.05
C ALA A 422 10.20 -8.30 -2.49
N ILE A 423 9.16 -8.15 -3.33
CA ILE A 423 9.32 -7.66 -4.71
C ILE A 423 9.87 -6.22 -4.73
N TYR A 424 9.34 -5.34 -3.88
CA TYR A 424 9.83 -3.97 -3.78
C TYR A 424 11.29 -3.91 -3.30
N GLY A 425 11.65 -4.73 -2.30
CA GLY A 425 12.99 -4.85 -1.75
C GLY A 425 13.99 -5.39 -2.77
N LEU A 426 13.65 -6.46 -3.50
CA LEU A 426 14.46 -7.01 -4.58
C LEU A 426 14.65 -5.98 -5.70
N SER A 427 13.59 -5.30 -6.14
CA SER A 427 13.69 -4.20 -7.10
C SER A 427 14.60 -3.07 -6.57
N GLY A 428 14.57 -2.79 -5.27
CA GLY A 428 15.48 -1.86 -4.60
C GLY A 428 16.94 -2.28 -4.69
N LEU A 429 17.23 -3.54 -4.36
CA LEU A 429 18.58 -4.11 -4.40
C LEU A 429 19.15 -4.08 -5.83
N PHE A 430 18.35 -4.46 -6.83
CA PHE A 430 18.76 -4.37 -8.24
C PHE A 430 19.10 -2.95 -8.69
N ARG A 431 18.48 -1.92 -8.11
CA ARG A 431 18.79 -0.53 -8.44
C ARG A 431 20.14 -0.07 -7.87
N LEU A 432 20.69 -0.73 -6.86
CA LEU A 432 22.00 -0.37 -6.31
C LEU A 432 23.12 -0.51 -7.35
N ARG A 433 22.93 -1.35 -8.38
CA ARG A 433 23.87 -1.44 -9.52
C ARG A 433 24.11 -0.09 -10.22
N ALA A 434 23.14 0.83 -10.16
CA ALA A 434 23.27 2.15 -10.77
C ALA A 434 24.43 2.95 -10.14
N PHE A 435 24.76 2.72 -8.86
CA PHE A 435 25.91 3.35 -8.22
C PHE A 435 27.25 2.88 -8.80
N CYS A 436 27.29 1.71 -9.43
CA CYS A 436 28.47 1.16 -10.10
C CYS A 436 28.61 1.66 -11.55
N ASN A 437 27.54 2.20 -12.16
CA ASN A 437 27.55 2.74 -13.51
C ASN A 437 27.99 4.21 -13.49
N SER A 438 29.28 4.45 -13.24
CA SER A 438 29.88 5.79 -13.18
C SER A 438 30.70 6.08 -14.44
N PHE A 439 30.55 7.27 -14.98
CA PHE A 439 31.20 7.73 -16.21
C PHE A 439 31.67 9.17 -16.05
N ASP A 440 32.75 9.53 -16.74
CA ASP A 440 33.18 10.93 -16.89
C ASP A 440 32.59 11.47 -18.20
N ALA A 441 31.44 12.14 -18.08
CA ALA A 441 30.63 12.61 -19.21
C ALA A 441 31.15 13.96 -19.72
N THR A 442 31.26 14.11 -21.04
CA THR A 442 31.61 15.38 -21.68
C THR A 442 30.50 16.41 -21.46
N ILE A 443 30.90 17.62 -21.11
CA ILE A 443 30.00 18.72 -20.77
C ILE A 443 29.86 19.66 -21.97
N ASP A 444 28.64 20.14 -22.19
CA ASP A 444 28.36 21.31 -23.02
C ASP A 444 27.31 22.19 -22.33
N VAL A 445 27.47 23.51 -22.40
CA VAL A 445 26.61 24.47 -21.69
C VAL A 445 26.03 25.45 -22.70
N HIS A 446 24.71 25.61 -22.66
CA HIS A 446 23.98 26.48 -23.57
C HIS A 446 23.15 27.52 -22.81
N GLY A 447 23.27 28.78 -23.24
CA GLY A 447 22.59 29.91 -22.62
C GLY A 447 22.92 30.04 -21.13
N THR A 448 21.89 30.32 -20.32
CA THR A 448 22.04 30.58 -18.87
C THR A 448 21.49 29.47 -17.97
N ASN A 449 20.93 28.40 -18.55
CA ASN A 449 20.23 27.37 -17.78
C ASN A 449 20.19 25.97 -18.41
N THR A 450 20.89 25.72 -19.52
CA THR A 450 20.85 24.42 -20.20
C THR A 450 22.23 23.77 -20.19
N VAL A 451 22.27 22.48 -19.87
CA VAL A 451 23.49 21.67 -19.83
C VAL A 451 23.25 20.36 -20.57
N THR A 452 24.23 19.96 -21.37
CA THR A 452 24.27 18.66 -22.05
C THR A 452 25.42 17.82 -21.48
N LEU A 453 25.12 16.56 -21.16
CA LEU A 453 26.08 15.59 -20.65
C LEU A 453 26.12 14.40 -21.62
N VAL A 454 27.26 14.16 -22.27
CA VAL A 454 27.45 13.04 -23.21
C VAL A 454 28.32 11.98 -22.57
N LEU A 455 27.81 10.75 -22.46
CA LEU A 455 28.59 9.65 -21.89
C LEU A 455 29.72 9.23 -22.86
N PRO A 456 30.87 8.76 -22.35
CA PRO A 456 31.94 8.27 -23.21
C PRO A 456 31.50 7.01 -23.97
N SER A 457 32.10 6.81 -25.13
CA SER A 457 31.92 5.59 -25.92
C SER A 457 32.56 4.39 -25.21
N THR A 458 31.74 3.43 -24.81
CA THR A 458 32.12 2.20 -24.11
C THR A 458 31.27 1.05 -24.65
N ALA A 459 31.66 -0.20 -24.43
CA ALA A 459 30.84 -1.35 -24.83
C ALA A 459 29.41 -1.30 -24.25
N GLN A 460 29.24 -0.72 -23.06
CA GLN A 460 27.95 -0.57 -22.41
C GLN A 460 27.11 0.55 -23.05
N THR A 461 27.68 1.72 -23.29
CA THR A 461 26.96 2.86 -23.89
C THR A 461 26.62 2.62 -25.35
N LYS A 462 27.51 1.98 -26.13
CA LYS A 462 27.22 1.48 -27.49
C LYS A 462 26.04 0.51 -27.49
N ARG A 463 26.03 -0.44 -26.56
CA ARG A 463 24.92 -1.39 -26.41
C ARG A 463 23.62 -0.67 -26.08
N TRP A 464 23.63 0.35 -25.22
CA TRP A 464 22.44 1.14 -24.94
C TRP A 464 21.96 1.91 -26.17
N ALA A 465 22.87 2.59 -26.88
CA ALA A 465 22.54 3.30 -28.11
C ALA A 465 21.84 2.39 -29.13
N ALA A 466 22.32 1.15 -29.28
CA ALA A 466 21.77 0.18 -30.23
C ALA A 466 20.47 -0.51 -29.76
N THR A 467 20.22 -0.66 -28.46
CA THR A 467 19.17 -1.57 -27.94
C THR A 467 18.13 -0.94 -27.02
N MET A 468 18.31 0.31 -26.57
CA MET A 468 17.30 0.95 -25.74
C MET A 468 16.07 1.32 -26.57
N ASN A 469 14.89 1.24 -25.96
CA ASN A 469 13.66 1.69 -26.61
C ASN A 469 13.80 3.17 -27.01
N PRO A 470 13.17 3.62 -28.11
CA PRO A 470 13.00 5.05 -28.35
C PRO A 470 12.35 5.74 -27.15
N CYS A 471 12.64 7.02 -26.93
CA CYS A 471 12.13 7.77 -25.78
C CYS A 471 12.51 7.15 -24.40
N ALA A 472 13.55 6.31 -24.34
CA ALA A 472 14.04 5.81 -23.06
C ALA A 472 14.66 6.94 -22.23
N PHE A 473 14.61 6.78 -20.92
CA PHE A 473 15.19 7.70 -19.95
C PHE A 473 16.06 6.93 -18.94
N PHE A 474 16.94 7.67 -18.27
CA PHE A 474 17.79 7.16 -17.20
C PHE A 474 17.63 8.02 -15.96
N TRP A 475 17.78 7.40 -14.79
CA TRP A 475 18.02 8.13 -13.56
C TRP A 475 19.48 8.55 -13.53
N VAL A 476 19.73 9.84 -13.44
CA VAL A 476 21.06 10.45 -13.44
C VAL A 476 21.35 11.00 -12.05
N CYS A 477 22.55 10.72 -11.56
CA CYS A 477 23.11 11.28 -10.33
C CYS A 477 24.44 11.94 -10.67
N VAL A 478 24.66 13.16 -10.19
CA VAL A 478 25.86 13.96 -10.42
C VAL A 478 26.52 14.18 -9.05
N PRO A 479 27.54 13.38 -8.67
CA PRO A 479 28.06 13.37 -7.30
C PRO A 479 28.65 14.70 -6.81
N SER A 480 29.10 15.58 -7.72
CA SER A 480 29.57 16.93 -7.37
C SER A 480 28.45 17.89 -6.94
N VAL A 481 27.20 17.56 -7.27
CA VAL A 481 25.99 18.29 -6.85
C VAL A 481 25.36 17.58 -5.65
N SER A 482 25.10 16.27 -5.80
CA SER A 482 24.57 15.43 -4.74
C SER A 482 24.89 13.96 -5.01
N ALA A 483 25.41 13.27 -3.99
CA ALA A 483 25.77 11.85 -4.07
C ALA A 483 24.57 10.90 -3.94
N THR A 484 23.40 11.42 -3.54
CA THR A 484 22.21 10.64 -3.19
C THR A 484 20.97 11.02 -4.01
N GLU A 485 20.96 12.19 -4.64
CA GLU A 485 19.89 12.60 -5.53
C GLU A 485 20.02 11.95 -6.90
N TRP A 486 18.91 11.39 -7.35
CA TRP A 486 18.77 10.77 -8.66
C TRP A 486 17.56 11.41 -9.32
N HIS A 487 17.73 11.94 -10.53
CA HIS A 487 16.64 12.53 -11.29
C HIS A 487 16.53 11.89 -12.68
N PRO A 488 15.32 11.63 -13.17
CA PRO A 488 15.11 11.01 -14.47
C PRO A 488 15.28 12.02 -15.62
N PHE A 489 16.00 11.62 -16.67
CA PHE A 489 16.18 12.41 -17.90
C PHE A 489 16.10 11.52 -19.13
N SER A 490 15.44 12.00 -20.18
CA SER A 490 15.46 11.35 -21.50
C SER A 490 16.89 11.15 -21.97
N ALA A 491 17.21 9.93 -22.40
CA ALA A 491 18.46 9.65 -23.07
C ALA A 491 18.31 9.94 -24.57
N ILE A 492 19.35 10.51 -25.15
CA ILE A 492 19.45 10.83 -26.57
C ILE A 492 20.59 10.00 -27.13
N VAL A 493 20.34 9.13 -28.11
CA VAL A 493 21.43 8.48 -28.87
C VAL A 493 22.26 9.56 -29.55
N THR A 494 23.59 9.47 -29.48
CA THR A 494 24.47 10.42 -30.17
C THR A 494 24.34 10.28 -31.70
N PRO A 495 24.60 11.32 -32.50
CA PRO A 495 24.48 11.24 -33.97
C PRO A 495 25.36 10.15 -34.62
N ASP A 496 26.51 9.84 -34.03
CA ASP A 496 27.41 8.74 -34.44
C ASP A 496 26.94 7.35 -33.98
N GLN A 497 25.81 7.28 -33.26
CA GLN A 497 25.21 6.09 -32.66
C GLN A 497 26.13 5.29 -31.71
N ASP A 498 27.21 5.90 -31.23
CA ASP A 498 28.25 5.22 -30.45
C ASP A 498 28.09 5.39 -28.93
N SER A 499 27.19 6.29 -28.49
CA SER A 499 26.89 6.54 -27.08
C SER A 499 25.51 7.16 -26.89
N ILE A 500 25.25 7.63 -25.67
CA ILE A 500 24.05 8.37 -25.28
C ILE A 500 24.42 9.65 -24.53
N GLY A 501 23.55 10.65 -24.59
CA GLY A 501 23.65 11.88 -23.82
C GLY A 501 22.32 12.32 -23.22
N PHE A 502 22.39 13.36 -22.40
CA PHE A 502 21.25 13.97 -21.71
C PHE A 502 21.29 15.47 -21.93
N CYS A 503 20.17 16.08 -22.28
CA CYS A 503 20.01 17.53 -22.35
C CYS A 503 19.04 17.97 -21.24
N MET A 504 19.52 18.85 -20.35
CA MET A 504 18.81 19.24 -19.13
C MET A 504 18.66 20.76 -19.08
N LYS A 505 17.43 21.23 -18.85
CA LYS A 505 17.13 22.66 -18.68
C LYS A 505 16.68 22.92 -17.25
N ALA A 506 17.35 23.84 -16.55
CA ALA A 506 17.03 24.18 -15.18
C ALA A 506 15.69 24.94 -15.09
N PRO A 507 14.69 24.42 -14.35
CA PRO A 507 13.37 25.07 -14.25
C PRO A 507 13.39 26.29 -13.34
N SER A 508 14.26 26.31 -12.33
CA SER A 508 14.41 27.40 -11.38
C SER A 508 15.80 27.36 -10.74
N LYS A 509 16.24 28.52 -10.21
CA LYS A 509 17.43 28.60 -9.36
C LYS A 509 17.28 27.70 -8.12
N GLY A 510 18.37 27.08 -7.70
CA GLY A 510 18.43 26.16 -6.57
C GLY A 510 17.84 24.77 -6.83
N SER A 511 17.39 24.47 -8.06
CA SER A 511 17.00 23.11 -8.43
C SER A 511 18.23 22.21 -8.64
N PHE A 512 18.06 20.88 -8.60
CA PHE A 512 19.14 19.94 -8.91
C PHE A 512 19.84 20.26 -10.24
N VAL A 513 19.07 20.53 -11.30
CA VAL A 513 19.61 20.84 -12.64
C VAL A 513 20.36 22.18 -12.66
N ASP A 514 19.92 23.17 -11.88
CA ASP A 514 20.68 24.41 -11.70
C ASP A 514 22.04 24.15 -11.04
N GLY A 515 22.10 23.24 -10.05
CA GLY A 515 23.35 22.75 -9.47
C GLY A 515 24.24 22.05 -10.49
N VAL A 516 23.67 21.21 -11.37
CA VAL A 516 24.41 20.55 -12.46
C VAL A 516 24.97 21.58 -13.45
N PHE A 517 24.16 22.57 -13.84
CA PHE A 517 24.57 23.67 -14.71
C PHE A 517 25.74 24.45 -14.09
N GLN A 518 25.64 24.85 -12.83
CA GLN A 518 26.71 25.57 -12.13
C GLN A 518 27.99 24.73 -12.00
N ALA A 519 27.87 23.44 -11.70
CA ALA A 519 29.01 22.53 -11.63
C ALA A 519 29.69 22.37 -13.01
N ALA A 520 28.89 22.26 -14.08
CA ALA A 520 29.36 22.19 -15.46
C ALA A 520 30.08 23.47 -15.89
N THR A 521 29.48 24.65 -15.66
CA THR A 521 30.09 25.95 -15.97
C THR A 521 31.41 26.14 -15.20
N LYS A 522 31.44 25.77 -13.91
CA LYS A 522 32.65 25.84 -13.09
C LYS A 522 33.75 24.91 -13.63
N ALA A 523 33.41 23.68 -14.02
CA ALA A 523 34.37 22.74 -14.60
C ALA A 523 34.98 23.30 -15.89
N LEU A 524 34.14 23.83 -16.80
CA LEU A 524 34.60 24.44 -18.04
C LEU A 524 35.50 25.66 -17.80
N TYR A 525 35.21 26.49 -16.80
CA TYR A 525 36.07 27.62 -16.40
C TYR A 525 37.44 27.16 -15.85
N GLN A 526 37.53 25.93 -15.34
CA GLN A 526 38.76 25.33 -14.82
C GLN A 526 39.45 24.43 -15.85
N ASP A 527 39.13 24.58 -17.14
CA ASP A 527 39.63 23.77 -18.25
C ASP A 527 39.34 22.25 -18.11
N ALA A 528 38.35 21.88 -17.29
CA ALA A 528 37.83 20.52 -17.21
C ALA A 528 36.66 20.35 -18.19
N SER A 529 36.79 19.41 -19.12
CA SER A 529 35.77 19.14 -20.15
C SER A 529 34.75 18.06 -19.76
N THR A 530 34.88 17.46 -18.57
CA THR A 530 34.05 16.34 -18.12
C THR A 530 33.52 16.50 -16.71
N LEU A 531 32.36 15.89 -16.45
CA LEU A 531 31.73 15.77 -15.14
C LEU A 531 31.49 14.30 -14.82
N ARG A 532 31.73 13.89 -13.57
CA ARG A 532 31.38 12.55 -13.14
C ARG A 532 29.86 12.40 -13.04
N VAL A 533 29.32 11.39 -13.70
CA VAL A 533 27.89 11.09 -13.77
C VAL A 533 27.65 9.61 -13.51
N ARG A 534 26.66 9.31 -12.68
CA ARG A 534 26.17 7.94 -12.47
C ARG A 534 24.80 7.76 -13.12
N VAL A 535 24.56 6.63 -13.76
CA VAL A 535 23.31 6.38 -14.50
C VAL A 535 22.66 5.04 -14.16
N GLY A 536 21.35 5.08 -13.91
CA GLY A 536 20.51 3.91 -13.72
C GLY A 536 19.47 3.82 -14.84
N GLY A 537 19.49 2.75 -15.64
CA GLY A 537 18.57 2.53 -16.75
C GLY A 537 19.09 1.46 -17.72
N PRO A 538 18.59 1.42 -18.98
CA PRO A 538 17.52 2.27 -19.52
C PRO A 538 16.13 1.91 -18.95
N TYR A 539 15.23 2.88 -18.88
CA TYR A 539 13.81 2.73 -18.59
C TYR A 539 12.97 3.41 -19.67
N GLY A 540 11.69 3.05 -19.77
CA GLY A 540 10.77 3.71 -20.68
C GLY A 540 10.58 2.92 -21.97
N LYS A 541 9.36 2.99 -22.49
CA LYS A 541 8.92 2.37 -23.74
C LYS A 541 7.78 3.20 -24.30
N PRO A 542 7.82 3.62 -25.56
CA PRO A 542 6.73 4.35 -26.17
C PRO A 542 5.50 3.45 -26.23
N ALA A 543 4.32 4.03 -26.10
CA ALA A 543 3.08 3.27 -26.16
C ALA A 543 2.80 2.73 -27.57
N VAL A 544 3.42 3.33 -28.58
CA VAL A 544 3.30 2.98 -30.00
C VAL A 544 4.61 2.38 -30.51
N ASP A 545 4.50 1.42 -31.41
CA ASP A 545 5.65 0.92 -32.17
C ASP A 545 5.82 1.75 -33.43
N VAL A 546 6.81 2.64 -33.44
CA VAL A 546 7.05 3.60 -34.54
C VAL A 546 7.26 2.88 -35.88
N ALA A 547 7.85 1.68 -35.87
CA ALA A 547 8.11 0.91 -37.08
C ALA A 547 6.83 0.36 -37.74
N ALA A 548 5.69 0.38 -37.05
CA ALA A 548 4.41 -0.10 -37.57
C ALA A 548 3.62 0.94 -38.39
N TYR A 549 4.13 2.16 -38.52
CA TYR A 549 3.46 3.29 -39.17
C TYR A 549 4.17 3.72 -40.45
N ASP A 550 3.41 4.23 -41.40
CA ASP A 550 3.92 4.83 -42.64
C ASP A 550 4.27 6.31 -42.45
N HIS A 551 3.68 6.98 -41.44
CA HIS A 551 3.90 8.40 -41.16
C HIS A 551 3.88 8.66 -39.64
N VAL A 552 4.90 9.35 -39.13
CA VAL A 552 5.06 9.62 -37.70
C VAL A 552 5.29 11.12 -37.52
N VAL A 553 4.35 11.78 -36.84
CA VAL A 553 4.42 13.21 -36.53
C VAL A 553 4.89 13.39 -35.09
N LEU A 554 6.01 14.08 -34.92
CA LEU A 554 6.66 14.35 -33.65
C LEU A 554 6.42 15.83 -33.27
N VAL A 555 5.68 16.09 -32.21
CA VAL A 555 5.34 17.46 -31.75
C VAL A 555 6.03 17.76 -30.41
N ALA A 556 7.12 18.52 -30.46
CA ALA A 556 7.93 18.88 -29.31
C ALA A 556 7.72 20.33 -28.88
N GLY A 557 7.74 20.58 -27.56
CA GLY A 557 7.80 21.92 -26.97
C GLY A 557 8.95 22.06 -25.96
N GLY A 558 9.82 23.05 -26.17
CA GLY A 558 10.98 23.31 -25.31
C GLY A 558 11.88 22.07 -25.19
N ILE A 559 12.28 21.73 -23.96
CA ILE A 559 13.13 20.54 -23.67
C ILE A 559 12.41 19.20 -23.96
N GLY A 560 11.10 19.21 -24.23
CA GLY A 560 10.33 18.04 -24.63
C GLY A 560 10.77 17.41 -25.97
N VAL A 561 11.70 18.02 -26.71
CA VAL A 561 12.29 17.45 -27.92
C VAL A 561 13.19 16.25 -27.63
N THR A 562 13.80 16.19 -26.45
CA THR A 562 14.82 15.19 -26.08
C THR A 562 14.44 13.72 -26.36
N PRO A 563 13.24 13.21 -25.99
CA PRO A 563 12.85 11.83 -26.33
C PRO A 563 12.69 11.61 -27.84
N MET A 564 12.38 12.65 -28.61
CA MET A 564 12.21 12.60 -30.06
C MET A 564 13.56 12.59 -30.78
N LEU A 565 14.54 13.34 -30.28
CA LEU A 565 15.91 13.31 -30.83
C LEU A 565 16.51 11.91 -30.77
N SER A 566 16.28 11.17 -29.68
CA SER A 566 16.71 9.78 -29.59
C SER A 566 16.07 8.90 -30.67
N LEU A 567 14.78 9.10 -30.94
CA LEU A 567 14.08 8.36 -32.00
C LEU A 567 14.70 8.68 -33.36
N LEU A 568 14.94 9.96 -33.67
CA LEU A 568 15.54 10.37 -34.93
C LEU A 568 16.95 9.79 -35.10
N ASN A 569 17.80 9.86 -34.08
CA ASN A 569 19.18 9.36 -34.15
C ASN A 569 19.24 7.83 -34.29
N GLN A 570 18.30 7.08 -33.70
CA GLN A 570 18.21 5.62 -33.87
C GLN A 570 17.78 5.17 -35.28
N HIS A 571 17.20 6.08 -36.06
CA HIS A 571 16.74 5.83 -37.44
C HIS A 571 17.63 6.52 -38.49
N ARG A 572 18.66 7.25 -38.05
CA ARG A 572 19.52 8.11 -38.90
C ARG A 572 20.14 7.38 -40.10
N ASP A 573 20.75 6.23 -39.86
CA ASP A 573 21.51 5.48 -40.89
C ASP A 573 20.78 4.24 -41.43
N LYS A 574 19.55 3.98 -40.96
CA LYS A 574 18.74 2.86 -41.43
C LYS A 574 18.10 3.21 -42.77
N LEU A 575 18.90 3.21 -43.83
CA LEU A 575 18.46 3.32 -45.22
C LEU A 575 18.04 1.93 -45.74
N ASP A 576 16.87 1.44 -45.32
CA ASP A 576 16.22 0.32 -46.01
C ASP A 576 15.14 0.89 -46.95
N PRO A 577 15.37 0.92 -48.28
CA PRO A 577 14.46 1.57 -49.22
C PRO A 577 13.04 0.98 -49.29
N THR A 578 12.76 -0.13 -48.58
CA THR A 578 11.51 -0.88 -48.75
C THR A 578 10.42 -0.63 -47.70
N ARG A 579 10.71 -0.07 -46.51
CA ARG A 579 9.72 0.08 -45.42
C ARG A 579 10.05 1.15 -44.33
N HIS A 580 10.24 2.42 -44.68
CA HIS A 580 10.39 3.46 -43.64
C HIS A 580 9.18 4.36 -43.47
N ALA A 581 8.81 4.54 -42.21
CA ALA A 581 7.91 5.58 -41.77
C ALA A 581 8.49 6.95 -42.16
N GLN A 582 7.71 7.80 -42.79
CA GLN A 582 8.06 9.21 -42.95
C GLN A 582 8.08 9.88 -41.56
N LEU A 583 9.24 10.36 -41.13
CA LEU A 583 9.39 11.07 -39.84
C LEU A 583 9.29 12.58 -40.08
N GLU A 584 8.40 13.24 -39.33
CA GLU A 584 8.20 14.69 -39.38
C GLU A 584 8.30 15.28 -37.96
N LEU A 585 9.30 16.13 -37.71
CA LEU A 585 9.50 16.81 -36.44
C LEU A 585 9.01 18.26 -36.52
N HIS A 586 8.09 18.61 -35.62
CA HIS A 586 7.69 19.98 -35.32
C HIS A 586 8.17 20.35 -33.93
N TRP A 587 9.17 21.23 -33.83
CA TRP A 587 9.74 21.65 -32.55
C TRP A 587 9.48 23.14 -32.30
N VAL A 588 8.82 23.41 -31.19
CA VAL A 588 8.43 24.76 -30.76
C VAL A 588 9.25 25.19 -29.56
N VAL A 589 9.97 26.30 -29.69
CA VAL A 589 10.70 26.95 -28.59
C VAL A 589 10.23 28.38 -28.37
N ARG A 590 10.63 28.97 -27.23
CA ARG A 590 10.28 30.36 -26.95
C ARG A 590 11.14 31.32 -27.78
N HIS A 591 12.45 31.18 -27.67
CA HIS A 591 13.44 32.05 -28.33
C HIS A 591 14.31 31.23 -29.31
N PRO A 592 14.75 31.81 -30.44
CA PRO A 592 15.49 31.07 -31.46
C PRO A 592 16.76 30.37 -30.96
N ASP A 593 17.49 30.99 -30.02
CA ASP A 593 18.70 30.42 -29.43
C ASP A 593 18.43 29.08 -28.73
N GLU A 594 17.23 28.84 -28.22
CA GLU A 594 16.86 27.56 -27.60
C GLU A 594 16.85 26.39 -28.59
N LEU A 595 16.80 26.63 -29.91
CA LEU A 595 16.93 25.57 -30.91
C LEU A 595 18.31 24.90 -30.91
N LEU A 596 19.30 25.54 -30.29
CA LEU A 596 20.66 24.99 -30.10
C LEU A 596 20.83 24.35 -28.72
N SER A 597 19.76 24.18 -27.92
CA SER A 597 19.85 23.63 -26.57
C SER A 597 20.49 22.24 -26.48
N ALA A 598 20.36 21.45 -27.55
CA ALA A 598 20.90 20.10 -27.67
C ALA A 598 21.80 19.94 -28.91
N ASP A 599 22.51 21.02 -29.29
CA ASP A 599 23.21 21.16 -30.58
C ASP A 599 24.01 19.91 -30.98
N ARG A 600 24.96 19.48 -30.15
CA ARG A 600 25.80 18.29 -30.38
C ARG A 600 25.05 16.96 -30.45
N LEU A 601 23.86 16.88 -29.85
CA LEU A 601 23.04 15.67 -29.83
C LEU A 601 22.02 15.65 -30.96
N MET A 602 21.75 16.79 -31.59
CA MET A 602 20.76 16.94 -32.65
C MET A 602 21.39 16.98 -34.03
N PHE A 603 22.45 17.77 -34.21
CA PHE A 603 23.02 18.07 -35.52
C PHE A 603 24.23 17.18 -35.88
N PRO A 604 24.45 16.91 -37.18
CA PRO A 604 23.60 17.30 -38.31
C PRO A 604 22.26 16.58 -38.28
N LEU A 605 21.19 17.07 -38.91
CA LEU A 605 19.90 16.35 -38.91
C LEU A 605 19.89 15.21 -39.97
N PRO A 606 19.17 14.09 -39.75
CA PRO A 606 19.08 13.05 -40.77
C PRO A 606 18.34 13.53 -42.02
N ALA A 607 18.92 13.30 -43.20
CA ALA A 607 18.42 13.85 -44.47
C ALA A 607 16.99 13.41 -44.86
N HIS A 608 16.51 12.28 -44.32
CA HIS A 608 15.19 11.72 -44.61
C HIS A 608 14.09 12.22 -43.66
N VAL A 609 14.44 13.03 -42.65
CA VAL A 609 13.50 13.56 -41.65
C VAL A 609 13.07 14.96 -42.09
N ARG A 610 11.76 15.22 -42.12
CA ARG A 610 11.25 16.59 -42.33
C ARG A 610 11.25 17.31 -41.00
N VAL A 611 11.95 18.44 -40.92
CA VAL A 611 12.08 19.21 -39.69
C VAL A 611 11.53 20.61 -39.88
N HIS A 612 10.61 20.99 -39.00
CA HIS A 612 9.97 22.29 -38.94
C HIS A 612 10.20 22.88 -37.55
N LEU A 613 10.95 23.98 -37.50
CA LEU A 613 11.34 24.64 -36.25
C LEU A 613 10.59 25.95 -36.10
N TYR A 614 10.09 26.22 -34.90
CA TYR A 614 9.28 27.39 -34.59
C TYR A 614 9.80 28.13 -33.36
N ALA A 615 9.89 29.46 -33.44
CA ALA A 615 10.23 30.33 -32.33
C ALA A 615 9.06 31.29 -32.03
N THR A 616 8.39 31.11 -30.90
CA THR A 616 7.16 31.87 -30.57
C THR A 616 7.40 33.35 -30.27
N ALA A 617 8.62 33.74 -29.89
CA ALA A 617 8.98 35.14 -29.66
C ALA A 617 9.57 35.83 -30.91
N ALA A 618 9.79 35.09 -31.99
CA ALA A 618 10.22 35.68 -33.26
C ALA A 618 9.03 36.29 -34.01
N THR A 619 9.22 37.45 -34.61
CA THR A 619 8.23 38.12 -35.47
C THR A 619 8.26 37.58 -36.90
N ASP A 620 9.46 37.27 -37.39
CA ASP A 620 9.73 36.87 -38.76
C ASP A 620 10.50 35.55 -38.81
N ALA A 621 10.52 34.92 -39.99
CA ALA A 621 11.35 33.75 -40.22
C ALA A 621 12.84 34.14 -40.18
N GLY A 622 13.68 33.24 -39.69
CA GLY A 622 15.11 33.51 -39.53
C GLY A 622 15.96 32.25 -39.56
N SER A 623 17.25 32.43 -39.30
CA SER A 623 18.21 31.33 -39.20
C SER A 623 19.25 31.59 -38.12
N ILE A 624 19.76 30.52 -37.51
CA ILE A 624 20.87 30.53 -36.56
C ILE A 624 21.93 29.52 -36.99
N LEU A 625 23.18 29.75 -36.63
CA LEU A 625 24.29 28.85 -36.97
C LEU A 625 24.54 27.86 -35.83
N SER A 626 24.51 26.56 -36.13
CA SER A 626 24.92 25.49 -35.22
C SER A 626 26.44 25.50 -35.03
N SER A 627 26.93 24.99 -33.89
CA SER A 627 28.37 24.73 -33.67
C SER A 627 28.97 23.76 -34.70
N THR A 628 28.14 22.98 -35.38
CA THR A 628 28.54 22.09 -36.49
C THR A 628 28.71 22.83 -37.83
N GLY A 629 28.33 24.12 -37.89
CA GLY A 629 28.34 24.92 -39.12
C GLY A 629 27.05 24.86 -39.94
N GLU A 630 26.06 24.06 -39.52
CA GLU A 630 24.76 23.96 -40.19
C GLU A 630 23.90 25.22 -39.92
N THR A 631 23.26 25.75 -40.97
CA THR A 631 22.32 26.87 -40.84
C THR A 631 20.93 26.33 -40.51
N VAL A 632 20.43 26.66 -39.33
CA VAL A 632 19.18 26.17 -38.77
C VAL A 632 18.09 27.21 -39.00
N HIS A 633 17.19 26.92 -39.94
CA HIS A 633 16.07 27.80 -40.27
C HIS A 633 14.88 27.60 -39.33
N PHE A 634 14.19 28.68 -38.97
CA PHE A 634 12.99 28.65 -38.14
C PHE A 634 11.91 29.63 -38.63
N GLY A 635 10.65 29.27 -38.37
CA GLY A 635 9.48 30.14 -38.59
C GLY A 635 9.01 30.82 -37.30
N PRO A 636 8.28 31.94 -37.41
CA PRO A 636 7.66 32.59 -36.26
C PRO A 636 6.41 31.82 -35.78
N GLY A 637 6.03 32.04 -34.52
CA GLY A 637 4.74 31.55 -33.99
C GLY A 637 4.72 30.07 -33.61
N LYS A 638 3.58 29.42 -33.85
CA LYS A 638 3.31 28.01 -33.49
C LYS A 638 2.82 27.23 -34.73
N PRO A 639 3.03 25.92 -34.77
CA PRO A 639 2.44 25.08 -35.80
C PRO A 639 0.91 25.12 -35.76
N VAL A 640 0.27 25.15 -36.93
CA VAL A 640 -1.18 25.02 -37.09
C VAL A 640 -1.54 23.55 -37.05
N LEU A 641 -1.91 23.02 -35.86
CA LEU A 641 -2.10 21.59 -35.65
C LEU A 641 -3.20 20.96 -36.53
N ASP A 642 -4.21 21.73 -36.93
CA ASP A 642 -5.24 21.30 -37.90
C ASP A 642 -4.65 20.97 -39.28
N GLU A 643 -3.68 21.76 -39.74
CA GLU A 643 -2.98 21.50 -41.00
C GLU A 643 -1.98 20.34 -40.87
N LEU A 644 -1.42 20.15 -39.67
CA LEU A 644 -0.45 19.07 -39.43
C LEU A 644 -1.13 17.71 -39.27
N ILE A 645 -2.26 17.67 -38.56
CA ILE A 645 -2.93 16.44 -38.14
C ILE A 645 -4.36 16.43 -38.72
N ASN A 646 -4.47 16.14 -40.02
CA ASN A 646 -5.76 16.03 -40.73
C ASN A 646 -5.90 14.71 -41.51
N ARG A 647 -7.13 14.38 -41.88
CA ARG A 647 -7.46 13.13 -42.59
C ARG A 647 -6.86 13.06 -43.99
N GLU A 648 -6.73 14.19 -44.68
CA GLU A 648 -6.24 14.24 -46.06
C GLU A 648 -4.76 13.81 -46.14
N ARG A 649 -3.92 14.28 -45.21
CA ARG A 649 -2.50 13.93 -45.13
C ARG A 649 -2.26 12.44 -44.83
N PHE A 650 -3.17 11.81 -44.09
CA PHE A 650 -3.03 10.42 -43.64
C PHE A 650 -3.88 9.42 -44.45
N LEU A 651 -4.53 9.88 -45.52
CA LEU A 651 -5.38 9.01 -46.34
C LEU A 651 -4.55 7.84 -46.91
N GLY A 652 -5.00 6.61 -46.63
CA GLY A 652 -4.32 5.39 -47.06
C GLY A 652 -3.01 5.07 -46.34
N LYS A 653 -2.65 5.80 -45.28
CA LYS A 653 -1.42 5.61 -44.48
C LYS A 653 -1.75 5.28 -43.04
N LYS A 654 -1.01 4.36 -42.43
CA LYS A 654 -0.98 4.21 -40.97
C LYS A 654 -0.16 5.34 -40.38
N ALA A 655 -0.79 6.25 -39.64
CA ALA A 655 -0.11 7.35 -39.00
C ALA A 655 -0.10 7.23 -37.47
N CYS A 656 0.88 7.84 -36.81
CA CYS A 656 0.84 8.12 -35.37
C CYS A 656 1.40 9.51 -35.04
N VAL A 657 0.97 10.04 -33.89
CA VAL A 657 1.43 11.33 -33.35
C VAL A 657 2.08 11.10 -31.99
N LEU A 658 3.32 11.55 -31.82
CA LEU A 658 4.02 11.58 -30.54
C LEU A 658 4.12 13.03 -30.09
N ALA A 659 3.70 13.35 -28.88
CA ALA A 659 3.77 14.72 -28.36
C ALA A 659 4.42 14.78 -26.97
N CYS A 660 5.32 15.76 -26.79
CA CYS A 660 6.00 16.05 -25.53
C CYS A 660 6.26 17.55 -25.39
N GLY A 661 5.87 18.16 -24.28
CA GLY A 661 6.05 19.59 -24.07
C GLY A 661 5.01 20.18 -23.10
N PRO A 662 4.74 21.49 -23.21
CA PRO A 662 3.76 22.17 -22.36
C PRO A 662 2.38 21.49 -22.42
N PRO A 663 1.63 21.42 -21.29
CA PRO A 663 0.36 20.70 -21.24
C PRO A 663 -0.65 21.12 -22.31
N GLY A 664 -0.71 22.41 -22.65
CA GLY A 664 -1.58 22.93 -23.71
C GLY A 664 -1.25 22.34 -25.08
N LEU A 665 0.02 22.41 -25.50
CA LEU A 665 0.47 21.88 -26.80
C LEU A 665 0.15 20.39 -26.94
N VAL A 666 0.44 19.61 -25.89
CA VAL A 666 0.24 18.16 -25.88
C VAL A 666 -1.25 17.82 -25.88
N ALA A 667 -2.08 18.54 -25.11
CA ALA A 667 -3.52 18.34 -25.10
C ALA A 667 -4.16 18.70 -26.45
N ASP A 668 -3.64 19.74 -27.12
CA ASP A 668 -4.11 20.14 -28.45
C ASP A 668 -3.77 19.06 -29.47
N ALA A 669 -2.52 18.58 -29.52
CA ALA A 669 -2.12 17.47 -30.39
C ALA A 669 -2.95 16.20 -30.15
N GLN A 670 -3.24 15.87 -28.88
CA GLN A 670 -4.10 14.73 -28.51
C GLN A 670 -5.52 14.87 -29.07
N ARG A 671 -6.10 16.07 -29.05
CA ARG A 671 -7.45 16.34 -29.59
C ARG A 671 -7.49 16.14 -31.10
N HIS A 672 -6.52 16.68 -31.82
CA HIS A 672 -6.48 16.58 -33.29
C HIS A 672 -6.26 15.13 -33.71
N ALA A 673 -5.31 14.41 -33.08
CA ALA A 673 -5.08 13.00 -33.36
C ALA A 673 -6.35 12.15 -33.17
N ARG A 674 -7.13 12.43 -32.11
CA ARG A 674 -8.40 11.74 -31.88
C ARG A 674 -9.49 12.11 -32.90
N ALA A 675 -9.55 13.36 -33.36
CA ALA A 675 -10.53 13.79 -34.37
C ALA A 675 -10.35 13.07 -35.73
N VAL A 676 -9.11 12.66 -36.02
CA VAL A 676 -8.74 11.98 -37.26
C VAL A 676 -8.50 10.47 -37.10
N ASP A 677 -8.79 9.90 -35.93
CA ASP A 677 -8.61 8.48 -35.58
C ASP A 677 -7.18 7.94 -35.78
N VAL A 678 -6.19 8.76 -35.38
CA VAL A 678 -4.76 8.45 -35.45
C VAL A 678 -4.23 8.08 -34.06
N ASP A 679 -3.34 7.10 -34.00
CA ASP A 679 -2.74 6.63 -32.75
C ASP A 679 -1.88 7.74 -32.11
N PHE A 680 -2.03 7.94 -30.81
CA PHE A 680 -1.39 9.04 -30.08
C PHE A 680 -0.56 8.52 -28.90
N HIS A 681 0.70 8.97 -28.83
CA HIS A 681 1.57 8.73 -27.68
C HIS A 681 1.92 10.05 -27.00
N LYS A 682 1.65 10.07 -25.70
CA LYS A 682 1.91 11.21 -24.82
C LYS A 682 3.15 10.90 -24.00
N GLU A 683 4.24 11.62 -24.22
CA GLU A 683 5.44 11.51 -23.41
C GLU A 683 5.35 12.50 -22.25
N VAL A 684 5.38 12.02 -21.00
CA VAL A 684 5.23 12.89 -19.83
C VAL A 684 6.19 12.51 -18.70
N PHE A 685 7.14 13.40 -18.44
CA PHE A 685 7.98 13.34 -17.25
C PHE A 685 7.30 14.10 -16.10
N LEU A 686 6.34 13.45 -15.41
CA LEU A 686 5.57 14.01 -14.27
C LEU A 686 6.22 13.71 -12.91
N PHE A 687 7.51 13.94 -12.80
CA PHE A 687 8.20 13.78 -11.52
C PHE A 687 8.08 15.08 -10.75
#